data_AF-A0A7R9L896-F1
#
_entry.id   AF-A0A7R9L896-F1
#
_cell.length_a   1.000
_cell.length_b   1.000
_cell.length_c   1.000
_cell.angle_alpha   90.00
_cell.angle_beta   90.00
_cell.angle_gamma   90.00
#
_symmetry.space_group_name_H-M   'P 1'
#
loop_
_entity.id
_entity.type
_entity.pdbx_description
1 polymer ?
#
loop_
_entity_poly.entity_id
_entity_poly.type
_entity_poly.pdbx_seq_one_letter_code
_entity_poly.pdbx_strand_id
1 'polypeptide(L)'
;MSANALDTSDPLVQQLISDETYKQFMSQSFDSKIITSLHGMTINEQIIKITNGIDILNKSLQSLVCDKYEDLLSQLNKMDALEEVLRVIQTRIEELLTEAHKIRAKLVDPYDRICQQIVVLNRLQTTCDLLRRTIRIIHLIKRLHESPFDDSEGPLLARQVTKAGQYISQIDAIVNEDTNGSLNKINVIRDDLKSINAVRNALIRRADQLFAIGLAEQDSNQLGSALQVYYSLRILDQKIRQIIDEKQEYIRKAVNEATDLSSLTQTRSSGPGRVVIPMTISQNTSLRSTLRQNIDTLIDNIYNTFSQISLIYRLVKKRRDTLTNACLIEQLDQSDNDGLNHFWSYITKTLSEQLCKTANDSQAIRQALETEYPNYLNSLSELWKRISRDHKEINAEKVLRLSMQAFESAYLSRSLSLLFDSVNKVFADAKEPSLSTSVESIYSANVPSEKDIDLIVRHITSELHASAGDPTLCLSVAKNVTKTINLFVLKCEQLNSNDGHSTQVIGPFTASQRLNAAIVDRLNIFRHRIDKLLVTSNCPIECLKLVEHSLSPIENLMFSTMNPFFESITDAIEAILLTMHSENYSDDGELNNTEVRPSEYMKELQTFIARISSDYLQQYPNCDVTQNCTDRVANRTIQLFLRQITLIRPLSKRGRMIIAADFAQLEMGLTPLCQPIGRLGREYRLLRSFKSILFQSAESIAKSGAVGDLIPYSLIIEFLISTYAPNDIKSCHQFMNWSLSRYNKWLDQHLDESERLALIKNCLESYVKNIRQSEGRSFASVYPILVDLLQKGLHKSEPEV
;
A
#
# COMPACT_ATOMS: atom_id res chain seq x y z
N MET A 1 -12.45 -6.90 114.69
CA MET A 1 -13.03 -5.63 115.18
C MET A 1 -14.33 -5.95 115.93
N SER A 2 -14.54 -5.25 117.05
CA SER A 2 -15.45 -5.37 118.23
C SER A 2 -16.95 -5.10 117.97
N ALA A 3 -17.96 -5.25 118.87
CA ALA A 3 -18.08 -5.30 120.36
C ALA A 3 -19.47 -5.85 120.85
N ASN A 4 -19.65 -6.08 122.18
CA ASN A 4 -20.82 -6.62 122.94
C ASN A 4 -21.57 -5.57 123.83
N ALA A 5 -22.77 -5.87 124.36
CA ALA A 5 -23.38 -5.31 125.60
C ALA A 5 -24.49 -6.20 126.24
N LEU A 6 -24.65 -6.17 127.59
CA LEU A 6 -25.56 -6.97 128.46
C LEU A 6 -26.86 -6.21 128.88
N ASP A 7 -27.90 -6.93 129.34
CA ASP A 7 -29.23 -6.36 129.69
C ASP A 7 -29.79 -6.75 131.08
N THR A 8 -30.59 -5.85 131.67
CA THR A 8 -30.99 -5.75 133.09
C THR A 8 -32.51 -5.87 133.30
N SER A 9 -33.02 -7.00 133.82
CA SER A 9 -34.47 -7.16 134.02
C SER A 9 -34.88 -8.10 135.16
N ASP A 10 -34.10 -8.19 136.25
CA ASP A 10 -34.46 -9.06 137.39
C ASP A 10 -35.10 -8.27 138.54
N PRO A 11 -36.33 -8.64 139.00
CA PRO A 11 -37.06 -7.92 140.06
C PRO A 11 -36.35 -7.90 141.42
N LEU A 12 -35.37 -8.79 141.63
CA LEU A 12 -34.45 -8.76 142.77
C LEU A 12 -33.58 -7.51 142.80
N VAL A 13 -33.15 -7.03 141.62
CA VAL A 13 -32.34 -5.80 141.49
C VAL A 13 -33.15 -4.59 141.97
N GLN A 14 -34.47 -4.58 141.75
CA GLN A 14 -35.33 -3.49 142.22
C GLN A 14 -35.50 -3.45 143.75
N GLN A 15 -35.59 -4.60 144.44
CA GLN A 15 -35.66 -4.64 145.91
C GLN A 15 -34.33 -4.27 146.59
N LEU A 16 -33.19 -4.54 145.94
CA LEU A 16 -31.86 -4.14 146.43
C LEU A 16 -31.55 -2.66 146.17
N ILE A 17 -32.25 -1.99 145.24
CA ILE A 17 -32.07 -0.57 144.92
C ILE A 17 -32.76 0.38 145.92
N SER A 18 -33.80 -0.06 146.63
CA SER A 18 -34.64 0.82 147.46
C SER A 18 -34.12 1.06 148.89
N ASP A 19 -33.23 0.22 149.44
CA ASP A 19 -32.70 0.39 150.81
C ASP A 19 -31.37 1.18 150.77
N GLU A 20 -31.28 2.31 151.50
CA GLU A 20 -30.11 3.22 151.46
C GLU A 20 -28.78 2.53 151.78
N THR A 21 -28.82 1.45 152.58
CA THR A 21 -27.64 0.66 152.95
C THR A 21 -27.12 -0.22 151.81
N TYR A 22 -27.98 -0.75 150.92
CA TYR A 22 -27.55 -1.63 149.81
C TYR A 22 -27.14 -0.85 148.56
N LYS A 23 -27.64 0.38 148.41
CA LYS A 23 -27.29 1.26 147.29
C LYS A 23 -25.81 1.63 147.27
N GLN A 24 -25.18 1.74 148.45
CA GLN A 24 -23.75 2.04 148.55
C GLN A 24 -22.85 0.88 148.06
N PHE A 25 -23.31 -0.38 148.16
CA PHE A 25 -22.57 -1.56 147.65
C PHE A 25 -22.66 -1.75 146.13
N MET A 26 -23.54 -1.03 145.43
CA MET A 26 -23.78 -1.19 143.98
C MET A 26 -23.12 -0.10 143.11
N SER A 27 -22.31 0.78 143.68
CA SER A 27 -21.58 1.80 142.91
C SER A 27 -20.21 1.28 142.42
N GLN A 28 -19.88 1.52 141.15
CA GLN A 28 -18.64 1.04 140.50
C GLN A 28 -17.33 1.67 141.05
N SER A 29 -17.43 2.62 141.99
CA SER A 29 -16.30 3.27 142.66
C SER A 29 -16.39 3.07 144.18
N PHE A 30 -16.56 1.83 144.62
CA PHE A 30 -16.59 1.45 146.03
C PHE A 30 -15.20 1.00 146.49
N ASP A 31 -14.63 1.71 147.47
CA ASP A 31 -13.29 1.46 148.00
C ASP A 31 -13.34 1.34 149.54
N SER A 32 -12.78 0.25 150.09
CA SER A 32 -12.99 -0.26 151.45
C SER A 32 -12.49 0.63 152.59
N LYS A 33 -11.84 1.75 152.27
CA LYS A 33 -11.28 2.71 153.23
C LYS A 33 -12.28 3.76 153.74
N ILE A 34 -13.48 3.86 153.14
CA ILE A 34 -14.54 4.79 153.57
C ILE A 34 -15.32 4.28 154.80
N ILE A 35 -15.01 3.06 155.28
CA ILE A 35 -15.66 2.43 156.44
C ILE A 35 -15.36 3.15 157.76
N THR A 36 -14.36 4.03 157.84
CA THR A 36 -14.10 4.82 159.06
C THR A 36 -15.00 6.04 159.26
N SER A 37 -15.88 6.39 158.31
CA SER A 37 -16.71 7.60 158.41
C SER A 37 -18.21 7.34 158.35
N LEU A 38 -18.71 6.31 159.03
CA LEU A 38 -20.14 6.25 159.38
C LEU A 38 -20.31 5.86 160.86
N HIS A 39 -20.07 6.83 161.72
CA HIS A 39 -20.75 6.89 163.01
C HIS A 39 -22.23 7.19 162.77
N GLY A 40 -23.11 6.28 163.20
CA GLY A 40 -24.55 6.53 163.24
C GLY A 40 -25.40 5.36 163.77
N MET A 41 -25.03 4.10 163.52
CA MET A 41 -25.79 2.95 164.02
C MET A 41 -24.85 1.80 164.43
N THR A 42 -25.24 1.01 165.42
CA THR A 42 -24.39 -0.01 166.05
C THR A 42 -24.21 -1.24 165.15
N ILE A 43 -23.01 -1.82 165.20
CA ILE A 43 -22.47 -2.88 164.31
C ILE A 43 -23.41 -4.10 164.15
N ASN A 44 -24.25 -4.40 165.14
CA ASN A 44 -25.13 -5.56 165.09
C ASN A 44 -26.31 -5.42 164.13
N GLU A 45 -26.83 -4.21 163.89
CA GLU A 45 -27.96 -4.02 162.99
C GLU A 45 -27.56 -4.13 161.51
N GLN A 46 -26.31 -3.79 161.17
CA GLN A 46 -25.76 -3.93 159.81
C GLN A 46 -25.55 -5.40 159.41
N ILE A 47 -25.09 -6.24 160.34
CA ILE A 47 -24.86 -7.67 160.05
C ILE A 47 -26.19 -8.40 159.81
N ILE A 48 -27.22 -8.11 160.60
CA ILE A 48 -28.52 -8.79 160.47
C ILE A 48 -29.18 -8.46 159.13
N LYS A 49 -29.11 -7.20 158.68
CA LYS A 49 -29.62 -6.83 157.36
C LYS A 49 -28.89 -7.60 156.24
N ILE A 50 -27.55 -7.59 156.22
CA ILE A 50 -26.76 -8.26 155.16
C ILE A 50 -27.05 -9.76 155.09
N THR A 51 -27.20 -10.43 156.22
CA THR A 51 -27.48 -11.88 156.25
C THR A 51 -28.82 -12.20 155.56
N ASN A 52 -29.85 -11.37 155.76
CA ASN A 52 -31.13 -11.57 155.08
C ASN A 52 -31.06 -11.35 153.56
N GLY A 53 -30.19 -10.45 153.08
CA GLY A 53 -30.01 -10.22 151.64
C GLY A 53 -29.36 -11.40 150.92
N ILE A 54 -28.44 -12.10 151.57
CA ILE A 54 -27.73 -13.25 151.00
C ILE A 54 -28.68 -14.46 150.84
N ASP A 55 -29.55 -14.70 151.81
CA ASP A 55 -30.45 -15.86 151.75
C ASP A 55 -31.52 -15.74 150.65
N ILE A 56 -31.93 -14.51 150.32
CA ILE A 56 -32.86 -14.28 149.21
C ILE A 56 -32.19 -14.60 147.86
N LEU A 57 -30.93 -14.21 147.68
CA LEU A 57 -30.16 -14.49 146.44
C LEU A 57 -29.89 -15.98 146.22
N ASN A 58 -29.65 -16.75 147.29
CA ASN A 58 -29.38 -18.18 147.15
C ASN A 58 -30.61 -18.97 146.67
N LYS A 59 -31.82 -18.57 147.04
CA LYS A 59 -33.04 -19.27 146.60
C LYS A 59 -33.37 -19.04 145.11
N SER A 60 -33.05 -17.88 144.55
CA SER A 60 -33.34 -17.60 143.13
C SER A 60 -32.35 -18.29 142.18
N LEU A 61 -31.08 -18.39 142.56
CA LEU A 61 -30.05 -19.04 141.75
C LEU A 61 -30.33 -20.53 141.50
N GLN A 62 -30.93 -21.22 142.48
CA GLN A 62 -31.24 -22.65 142.35
C GLN A 62 -32.40 -22.94 141.38
N SER A 63 -33.40 -22.05 141.23
CA SER A 63 -34.49 -22.33 140.29
C SER A 63 -34.06 -22.17 138.83
N LEU A 64 -33.18 -21.21 138.56
CA LEU A 64 -32.82 -20.83 137.19
C LEU A 64 -31.92 -21.87 136.47
N VAL A 65 -31.16 -22.67 137.23
CA VAL A 65 -30.26 -23.70 136.68
C VAL A 65 -31.01 -24.96 136.26
N CYS A 66 -32.13 -25.29 136.92
CA CYS A 66 -32.89 -26.51 136.61
C CYS A 66 -33.64 -26.41 135.26
N ASP A 67 -34.12 -25.23 134.86
CA ASP A 67 -34.99 -25.10 133.68
C ASP A 67 -34.27 -25.15 132.32
N LYS A 68 -32.93 -25.00 132.24
CA LYS A 68 -32.21 -24.81 130.95
C LYS A 68 -31.32 -25.98 130.47
N TYR A 69 -31.39 -27.17 131.09
CA TYR A 69 -30.45 -28.26 130.79
C TYR A 69 -30.81 -29.11 129.54
N GLU A 70 -32.10 -29.30 129.22
CA GLU A 70 -32.51 -30.19 128.12
C GLU A 70 -32.25 -29.59 126.72
N ASP A 71 -32.44 -28.29 126.52
CA ASP A 71 -32.29 -27.67 125.20
C ASP A 71 -30.87 -27.81 124.63
N LEU A 72 -29.85 -27.81 125.51
CA LEU A 72 -28.43 -27.88 125.14
C LEU A 72 -28.02 -29.22 124.53
N LEU A 73 -28.68 -30.32 124.89
CA LEU A 73 -28.36 -31.66 124.34
C LEU A 73 -28.91 -31.87 122.92
N SER A 74 -30.02 -31.21 122.57
CA SER A 74 -30.66 -31.40 121.26
C SER A 74 -29.86 -30.81 120.09
N GLN A 75 -29.11 -29.72 120.33
CA GLN A 75 -28.30 -29.06 119.31
C GLN A 75 -27.04 -29.84 118.96
N LEU A 76 -26.51 -30.67 119.87
CA LEU A 76 -25.29 -31.44 119.65
C LEU A 76 -25.50 -32.55 118.61
N ASN A 77 -26.59 -33.30 118.69
CA ASN A 77 -26.87 -34.44 117.79
C ASN A 77 -27.08 -34.04 116.32
N LYS A 78 -27.46 -32.79 116.02
CA LYS A 78 -27.62 -32.31 114.63
C LYS A 78 -26.29 -31.97 113.96
N MET A 79 -25.24 -31.71 114.74
CA MET A 79 -23.92 -31.36 114.22
C MET A 79 -23.19 -32.59 113.66
N ASP A 80 -23.30 -33.74 114.34
CA ASP A 80 -22.63 -34.99 113.93
C ASP A 80 -23.13 -35.50 112.56
N ALA A 81 -24.44 -35.39 112.28
CA ALA A 81 -25.01 -35.87 111.00
C ALA A 81 -24.53 -35.08 109.77
N LEU A 82 -24.20 -33.79 109.93
CA LEU A 82 -23.68 -32.96 108.84
C LEU A 82 -22.20 -33.26 108.53
N GLU A 83 -21.42 -33.63 109.54
CA GLU A 83 -20.01 -33.96 109.40
C GLU A 83 -19.80 -35.22 108.55
N GLU A 84 -20.67 -36.21 108.70
CA GLU A 84 -20.59 -37.48 107.95
C GLU A 84 -20.86 -37.30 106.44
N VAL A 85 -21.84 -36.47 106.05
CA VAL A 85 -22.13 -36.18 104.63
C VAL A 85 -21.01 -35.37 103.98
N LEU A 86 -20.44 -34.40 104.72
CA LEU A 86 -19.28 -33.63 104.25
C LEU A 86 -18.10 -34.53 103.93
N ARG A 87 -17.85 -35.56 104.75
CA ARG A 87 -16.75 -36.50 104.56
C ARG A 87 -16.90 -37.33 103.27
N VAL A 88 -18.11 -37.75 102.92
CA VAL A 88 -18.38 -38.56 101.70
C VAL A 88 -18.26 -37.73 100.42
N ILE A 89 -18.65 -36.45 100.45
CA ILE A 89 -18.48 -35.55 99.31
C ILE A 89 -17.00 -35.27 99.08
N GLN A 90 -16.24 -35.06 100.15
CA GLN A 90 -14.81 -34.78 100.08
C GLN A 90 -14.04 -35.93 99.42
N THR A 91 -14.32 -37.19 99.78
CA THR A 91 -13.66 -38.36 99.17
C THR A 91 -14.01 -38.54 97.68
N ARG A 92 -15.25 -38.30 97.25
CA ARG A 92 -15.62 -38.37 95.82
C ARG A 92 -14.99 -37.27 94.98
N ILE A 93 -14.82 -36.07 95.54
CA ILE A 93 -14.12 -34.97 94.85
C ILE A 93 -12.65 -35.33 94.66
N GLU A 94 -12.01 -35.93 95.67
CA GLU A 94 -10.63 -36.39 95.57
C GLU A 94 -10.49 -37.48 94.49
N GLU A 95 -11.36 -38.48 94.44
CA GLU A 95 -11.34 -39.52 93.40
C GLU A 95 -11.50 -38.93 91.99
N LEU A 96 -12.46 -38.01 91.79
CA LEU A 96 -12.67 -37.37 90.49
C LEU A 96 -11.46 -36.54 90.05
N LEU A 97 -10.83 -35.81 90.97
CA LEU A 97 -9.60 -35.06 90.71
C LEU A 97 -8.47 -36.00 90.28
N THR A 98 -8.33 -37.17 90.93
CA THR A 98 -7.29 -38.13 90.54
C THR A 98 -7.51 -38.72 89.14
N GLU A 99 -8.74 -39.06 88.75
CA GLU A 99 -9.03 -39.56 87.39
C GLU A 99 -8.87 -38.48 86.32
N ALA A 100 -9.27 -37.23 86.61
CA ALA A 100 -9.01 -36.10 85.72
C ALA A 100 -7.50 -35.85 85.51
N HIS A 101 -6.69 -35.97 86.57
CA HIS A 101 -5.23 -35.90 86.47
C HIS A 101 -4.63 -37.05 85.64
N LYS A 102 -5.16 -38.27 85.77
CA LYS A 102 -4.71 -39.41 84.96
C LYS A 102 -5.04 -39.25 83.47
N ILE A 103 -6.23 -38.76 83.13
CA ILE A 103 -6.63 -38.48 81.74
C ILE A 103 -5.75 -37.37 81.16
N ARG A 104 -5.50 -36.30 81.93
CA ARG A 104 -4.58 -35.22 81.53
C ARG A 104 -3.18 -35.77 81.23
N ALA A 105 -2.61 -36.59 82.11
CA ALA A 105 -1.29 -37.20 81.87
C ALA A 105 -1.28 -38.15 80.66
N LYS A 106 -2.37 -38.89 80.41
CA LYS A 106 -2.45 -39.82 79.26
C LYS A 106 -2.68 -39.16 77.91
N LEU A 107 -3.18 -37.94 77.84
CA LEU A 107 -3.47 -37.24 76.57
C LEU A 107 -2.59 -36.01 76.33
N VAL A 108 -2.37 -35.18 77.35
CA VAL A 108 -1.61 -33.93 77.21
C VAL A 108 -0.12 -34.22 77.07
N ASP A 109 0.45 -35.09 77.90
CA ASP A 109 1.87 -35.43 77.82
C ASP A 109 2.28 -36.04 76.47
N PRO A 110 1.54 -37.00 75.86
CA PRO A 110 1.88 -37.48 74.52
C PRO A 110 1.61 -36.43 73.43
N TYR A 111 0.59 -35.58 73.56
CA TYR A 111 0.37 -34.48 72.63
C TYR A 111 1.55 -33.50 72.64
N ASP A 112 2.00 -33.07 73.83
CA ASP A 112 3.14 -32.17 73.99
C ASP A 112 4.43 -32.81 73.46
N ARG A 113 4.63 -34.11 73.68
CA ARG A 113 5.77 -34.86 73.10
C ARG A 113 5.72 -34.90 71.57
N ILE A 114 4.55 -35.12 70.97
CA ILE A 114 4.40 -35.12 69.51
C ILE A 114 4.62 -33.71 68.94
N CYS A 115 4.07 -32.68 69.57
CA CYS A 115 4.32 -31.29 69.19
C CYS A 115 5.81 -30.94 69.27
N GLN A 116 6.50 -31.35 70.33
CA GLN A 116 7.95 -31.19 70.45
C GLN A 116 8.71 -31.94 69.34
N GLN A 117 8.32 -33.18 69.03
CA GLN A 117 8.94 -33.95 67.94
C GLN A 117 8.70 -33.33 66.57
N ILE A 118 7.52 -32.78 66.29
CA ILE A 118 7.22 -32.07 65.04
C ILE A 118 8.07 -30.79 64.94
N VAL A 119 8.23 -30.05 66.04
CA VAL A 119 9.09 -28.86 66.07
C VAL A 119 10.56 -29.25 65.85
N VAL A 120 11.04 -30.32 66.48
CA VAL A 120 12.40 -30.84 66.26
C VAL A 120 12.58 -31.31 64.82
N LEU A 121 11.60 -32.01 64.24
CA LEU A 121 11.64 -32.47 62.85
C LEU A 121 11.67 -31.29 61.86
N ASN A 122 10.85 -30.26 62.08
CA ASN A 122 10.83 -29.07 61.22
C ASN A 122 12.16 -28.29 61.33
N ARG A 123 12.72 -28.17 62.54
CA ARG A 123 14.06 -27.60 62.74
C ARG A 123 15.16 -28.43 62.07
N LEU A 124 15.05 -29.77 62.12
CA LEU A 124 16.01 -30.66 61.46
C LEU A 124 15.92 -30.51 59.94
N GLN A 125 14.72 -30.52 59.39
CA GLN A 125 14.48 -30.41 57.95
C GLN A 125 14.98 -29.07 57.41
N THR A 126 14.66 -27.96 58.07
CA THR A 126 15.18 -26.62 57.71
C THR A 126 16.71 -26.56 57.81
N THR A 127 17.31 -27.21 58.82
CA THR A 127 18.78 -27.31 58.96
C THR A 127 19.40 -28.13 57.83
N CYS A 128 18.82 -29.29 57.48
CA CYS A 128 19.28 -30.13 56.37
C CYS A 128 19.15 -29.42 55.02
N ASP A 129 18.08 -28.67 54.79
CA ASP A 129 17.87 -27.94 53.55
C ASP A 129 18.85 -26.75 53.43
N LEU A 130 19.08 -26.01 54.52
CA LEU A 130 20.15 -25.00 54.58
C LEU A 130 21.52 -25.63 54.32
N LEU A 131 21.81 -26.78 54.91
CA LEU A 131 23.09 -27.49 54.73
C LEU A 131 23.28 -27.98 53.28
N ARG A 132 22.23 -28.48 52.62
CA ARG A 132 22.25 -28.85 51.20
C ARG A 132 22.46 -27.64 50.29
N ARG A 133 21.75 -26.54 50.54
CA ARG A 133 21.88 -25.28 49.79
C ARG A 133 23.30 -24.72 49.91
N THR A 134 23.84 -24.69 51.13
CA THR A 134 25.21 -24.22 51.41
C THR A 134 26.29 -25.09 50.75
N ILE A 135 26.20 -26.42 50.83
CA ILE A 135 27.13 -27.33 50.13
C ILE A 135 27.07 -27.11 48.61
N ARG A 136 25.87 -26.97 48.04
CA ARG A 136 25.69 -26.75 46.61
C ARG A 136 26.30 -25.43 46.15
N ILE A 137 26.12 -24.35 46.92
CA ILE A 137 26.74 -23.04 46.67
C ILE A 137 28.27 -23.16 46.68
N ILE A 138 28.85 -23.77 47.73
CA ILE A 138 30.31 -23.96 47.83
C ILE A 138 30.86 -24.78 46.66
N HIS A 139 30.17 -25.84 46.25
CA HIS A 139 30.59 -26.65 45.10
C HIS A 139 30.53 -25.88 43.78
N LEU A 140 29.49 -25.07 43.56
CA LEU A 140 29.34 -24.23 42.36
C LEU A 140 30.41 -23.12 42.32
N ILE A 141 30.70 -22.47 43.45
CA ILE A 141 31.76 -21.46 43.56
C ILE A 141 33.13 -22.07 43.32
N LYS A 142 33.40 -23.25 43.89
CA LYS A 142 34.66 -23.96 43.67
C LYS A 142 34.86 -24.27 42.19
N ARG A 143 33.81 -24.73 41.49
CA ARG A 143 33.86 -24.97 40.04
C ARG A 143 33.99 -23.69 39.21
N LEU A 144 33.46 -22.57 39.70
CA LEU A 144 33.62 -21.26 39.09
C LEU A 144 35.08 -20.78 39.17
N HIS A 145 35.73 -20.96 40.32
CA HIS A 145 37.15 -20.64 40.51
C HIS A 145 38.10 -21.61 39.79
N GLU A 146 37.72 -22.89 39.64
CA GLU A 146 38.49 -23.88 38.87
C GLU A 146 38.45 -23.62 37.34
N SER A 147 37.51 -22.79 36.86
CA SER A 147 37.36 -22.43 35.45
C SER A 147 37.48 -20.90 35.26
N PRO A 148 38.67 -20.31 35.46
CA PRO A 148 38.87 -18.87 35.30
C PRO A 148 38.61 -18.46 33.85
N PHE A 149 37.81 -17.42 33.68
CA PHE A 149 37.46 -16.83 32.39
C PHE A 149 38.22 -15.53 32.09
N ASP A 150 38.99 -15.03 33.06
CA ASP A 150 39.77 -13.78 32.92
C ASP A 150 41.05 -13.99 32.08
N ASP A 151 41.69 -15.16 32.16
CA ASP A 151 42.99 -15.43 31.52
C ASP A 151 42.91 -16.19 30.18
N SER A 152 41.72 -16.60 29.75
CA SER A 152 41.56 -17.41 28.53
C SER A 152 41.45 -16.57 27.26
N GLU A 153 42.26 -16.90 26.26
CA GLU A 153 42.21 -16.32 24.91
C GLU A 153 41.74 -17.36 23.88
N GLY A 154 41.03 -16.89 22.85
CA GLY A 154 40.59 -17.70 21.71
C GLY A 154 39.23 -18.41 21.86
N PRO A 155 38.89 -19.37 20.99
CA PRO A 155 37.54 -19.98 20.89
C PRO A 155 37.11 -20.79 22.13
N LEU A 156 38.04 -21.11 23.03
CA LEU A 156 37.76 -21.77 24.31
C LEU A 156 37.14 -20.80 25.33
N LEU A 157 37.47 -19.51 25.25
CA LEU A 157 36.91 -18.44 26.08
C LEU A 157 35.38 -18.42 25.97
N ALA A 158 34.86 -18.47 24.74
CA ALA A 158 33.43 -18.43 24.47
C ALA A 158 32.67 -19.57 25.18
N ARG A 159 33.29 -20.74 25.34
CA ARG A 159 32.70 -21.91 26.02
C ARG A 159 32.83 -21.83 27.55
N GLN A 160 33.92 -21.26 28.04
CA GLN A 160 34.17 -21.08 29.48
C GLN A 160 33.29 -19.97 30.07
N VAL A 161 33.13 -18.85 29.36
CA VAL A 161 32.25 -17.73 29.76
C VAL A 161 30.79 -18.19 29.82
N THR A 162 30.31 -19.00 28.87
CA THR A 162 28.95 -19.58 28.93
C THR A 162 28.75 -20.49 30.15
N LYS A 163 29.73 -21.33 30.49
CA LYS A 163 29.66 -22.20 31.68
C LYS A 163 29.67 -21.39 32.97
N ALA A 164 30.51 -20.35 33.05
CA ALA A 164 30.54 -19.44 34.18
C ALA A 164 29.18 -18.73 34.37
N GLY A 165 28.55 -18.27 33.29
CA GLY A 165 27.20 -17.70 33.32
C GLY A 165 26.13 -18.68 33.85
N GLN A 166 26.21 -19.96 33.47
CA GLN A 166 25.30 -21.00 33.98
C GLN A 166 25.50 -21.26 35.47
N TYR A 167 26.74 -21.30 35.96
CA TYR A 167 27.02 -21.49 37.39
C TYR A 167 26.50 -20.31 38.21
N ILE A 168 26.70 -19.06 37.74
CA ILE A 168 26.17 -17.87 38.41
C ILE A 168 24.62 -17.88 38.41
N SER A 169 23.98 -18.23 37.30
CA SER A 169 22.53 -18.34 37.21
C SER A 169 21.94 -19.36 38.20
N GLN A 170 22.61 -20.50 38.36
CA GLN A 170 22.20 -21.53 39.33
C GLN A 170 22.41 -21.07 40.77
N ILE A 171 23.48 -20.33 41.06
CA ILE A 171 23.72 -19.73 42.38
C ILE A 171 22.62 -18.70 42.67
N ASP A 172 22.32 -17.81 41.73
CA ASP A 172 21.26 -16.80 41.88
C ASP A 172 19.88 -17.43 42.10
N ALA A 173 19.57 -18.55 41.43
CA ALA A 173 18.34 -19.29 41.66
C ALA A 173 18.24 -19.81 43.11
N ILE A 174 19.33 -20.41 43.63
CA ILE A 174 19.39 -20.91 45.01
C ILE A 174 19.28 -19.77 46.02
N VAL A 175 19.87 -18.61 45.73
CA VAL A 175 19.80 -17.41 46.57
C VAL A 175 18.38 -16.80 46.55
N ASN A 176 17.70 -16.81 45.41
CA ASN A 176 16.33 -16.29 45.28
C ASN A 176 15.25 -17.21 45.87
N GLU A 177 15.48 -18.52 45.94
CA GLU A 177 14.63 -19.50 46.65
C GLU A 177 14.67 -19.35 48.19
N ASP A 178 15.46 -18.40 48.70
CA ASP A 178 15.78 -18.21 50.11
C ASP A 178 15.04 -16.99 50.69
N THR A 179 13.72 -17.10 50.84
CA THR A 179 12.81 -16.00 51.25
C THR A 179 13.14 -15.36 52.60
N ASN A 180 13.84 -16.07 53.49
CA ASN A 180 14.18 -15.61 54.85
C ASN A 180 15.57 -14.97 54.96
N GLY A 181 16.32 -14.88 53.85
CA GLY A 181 17.69 -14.32 53.83
C GLY A 181 18.67 -15.06 54.76
N SER A 182 18.39 -16.34 55.04
CA SER A 182 19.14 -17.15 56.01
C SER A 182 20.54 -17.46 55.51
N LEU A 183 20.74 -17.64 54.20
CA LEU A 183 22.07 -17.87 53.60
C LEU A 183 23.04 -16.70 53.78
N ASN A 184 22.60 -15.44 53.72
CA ASN A 184 23.45 -14.25 53.94
C ASN A 184 23.95 -14.12 55.40
N LYS A 185 23.26 -14.77 56.35
CA LYS A 185 23.61 -14.78 57.76
C LYS A 185 24.71 -15.80 58.10
N ILE A 186 25.01 -16.74 57.20
CA ILE A 186 26.04 -17.76 57.39
C ILE A 186 27.42 -17.19 57.05
N ASN A 187 28.32 -17.13 58.02
CA ASN A 187 29.64 -16.49 57.87
C ASN A 187 30.50 -17.11 56.75
N VAL A 188 30.43 -18.44 56.58
CA VAL A 188 31.25 -19.17 55.58
C VAL A 188 30.91 -18.77 54.14
N ILE A 189 29.66 -18.39 53.87
CA ILE A 189 29.18 -18.12 52.50
C ILE A 189 29.00 -16.62 52.25
N ARG A 190 29.03 -15.78 53.29
CA ARG A 190 28.85 -14.34 53.16
C ARG A 190 29.93 -13.69 52.28
N ASP A 191 31.19 -14.09 52.45
CA ASP A 191 32.28 -13.51 51.68
C ASP A 191 32.29 -14.05 50.24
N ASP A 192 31.93 -15.32 50.07
CA ASP A 192 31.73 -15.94 48.77
C ASP A 192 30.57 -15.27 47.98
N LEU A 193 29.43 -15.00 48.62
CA LEU A 193 28.29 -14.30 47.99
C LEU A 193 28.63 -12.86 47.61
N LYS A 194 29.48 -12.17 48.37
CA LYS A 194 30.01 -10.85 47.97
C LYS A 194 30.93 -10.96 46.77
N SER A 195 31.79 -11.98 46.72
CA SER A 195 32.70 -12.21 45.59
C SER A 195 31.93 -12.52 44.30
N ILE A 196 30.80 -13.21 44.36
CA ILE A 196 29.95 -13.54 43.21
C ILE A 196 29.47 -12.29 42.47
N ASN A 197 29.14 -11.19 43.16
CA ASN A 197 28.76 -9.94 42.51
C ASN A 197 29.94 -9.32 41.73
N ALA A 198 31.16 -9.42 42.24
CA ALA A 198 32.35 -8.98 41.52
C ALA A 198 32.62 -9.85 40.29
N VAL A 199 32.50 -11.17 40.43
CA VAL A 199 32.64 -12.15 39.33
C VAL A 199 31.55 -11.96 38.27
N ARG A 200 30.31 -11.66 38.68
CA ARG A 200 29.19 -11.30 37.78
C ARG A 200 29.52 -10.06 36.97
N ASN A 201 30.05 -9.01 37.59
CA ASN A 201 30.44 -7.78 36.89
C ASN A 201 31.62 -8.01 35.92
N ALA A 202 32.60 -8.82 36.30
CA ALA A 202 33.69 -9.23 35.41
C ALA A 202 33.17 -10.03 34.20
N LEU A 203 32.24 -10.96 34.44
CA LEU A 203 31.59 -11.75 33.38
C LEU A 203 30.80 -10.87 32.41
N ILE A 204 30.07 -9.87 32.91
CA ILE A 204 29.33 -8.90 32.07
C ILE A 204 30.31 -8.11 31.19
N ARG A 205 31.42 -7.60 31.76
CA ARG A 205 32.44 -6.88 30.98
C ARG A 205 33.05 -7.74 29.89
N ARG A 206 33.33 -9.01 30.19
CA ARG A 206 33.90 -9.95 29.20
C ARG A 206 32.89 -10.33 28.14
N ALA A 207 31.62 -10.50 28.51
CA ALA A 207 30.51 -10.70 27.57
C ALA A 207 30.33 -9.48 26.65
N ASP A 208 30.42 -8.25 27.18
CA ASP A 208 30.38 -7.01 26.39
C ASP A 208 31.53 -6.91 25.38
N GLN A 209 32.74 -7.34 25.76
CA GLN A 209 33.88 -7.41 24.83
C GLN A 209 33.68 -8.45 23.72
N LEU A 210 33.25 -9.67 24.08
CA LEU A 210 32.94 -10.73 23.11
C LEU A 210 31.79 -10.33 22.19
N PHE A 211 30.82 -9.60 22.71
CA PHE A 211 29.71 -9.07 21.94
C PHE A 211 30.19 -8.00 20.96
N ALA A 212 31.02 -7.05 21.39
CA ALA A 212 31.55 -5.99 20.53
C ALA A 212 32.43 -6.55 19.39
N ILE A 213 33.33 -7.50 19.70
CA ILE A 213 34.18 -8.17 18.72
C ILE A 213 33.32 -9.02 17.77
N GLY A 214 32.41 -9.84 18.31
CA GLY A 214 31.49 -10.66 17.51
C GLY A 214 30.56 -9.84 16.62
N LEU A 215 30.18 -8.63 17.02
CA LEU A 215 29.37 -7.72 16.21
C LEU A 215 30.18 -7.03 15.10
N ALA A 216 31.44 -6.70 15.37
CA ALA A 216 32.35 -6.10 14.40
C ALA A 216 32.80 -7.12 13.33
N GLU A 217 33.15 -8.33 13.76
CA GLU A 217 33.61 -9.43 12.89
C GLU A 217 32.47 -10.25 12.28
N GLN A 218 31.21 -9.98 12.66
CA GLN A 218 30.02 -10.75 12.30
C GLN A 218 30.13 -12.26 12.65
N ASP A 219 30.92 -12.60 13.68
CA ASP A 219 31.14 -13.98 14.11
C ASP A 219 29.94 -14.52 14.91
N SER A 220 29.23 -15.46 14.28
CA SER A 220 28.08 -16.16 14.84
C SER A 220 28.37 -16.92 16.15
N ASN A 221 29.62 -17.32 16.39
CA ASN A 221 29.98 -18.13 17.56
C ASN A 221 30.20 -17.27 18.80
N GLN A 222 31.01 -16.21 18.68
CA GLN A 222 31.27 -15.27 19.77
C GLN A 222 30.00 -14.51 20.17
N LEU A 223 29.23 -14.04 19.18
CA LEU A 223 27.95 -13.36 19.40
C LEU A 223 26.93 -14.29 20.06
N GLY A 224 26.85 -15.56 19.62
CA GLY A 224 25.99 -16.57 20.23
C GLY A 224 26.37 -16.89 21.68
N SER A 225 27.65 -16.95 21.99
CA SER A 225 28.14 -17.19 23.37
C SER A 225 27.88 -15.99 24.29
N ALA A 226 28.07 -14.76 23.82
CA ALA A 226 27.74 -13.55 24.58
C ALA A 226 26.22 -13.45 24.86
N LEU A 227 25.38 -13.70 23.84
CA LEU A 227 23.93 -13.74 24.00
C LEU A 227 23.48 -14.82 25.00
N GLN A 228 24.10 -15.99 24.99
CA GLN A 228 23.80 -17.05 25.94
C GLN A 228 24.18 -16.67 27.38
N VAL A 229 25.25 -15.91 27.57
CA VAL A 229 25.64 -15.37 28.88
C VAL A 229 24.62 -14.34 29.35
N TYR A 230 24.21 -13.40 28.49
CA TYR A 230 23.15 -12.43 28.84
C TYR A 230 21.82 -13.09 29.17
N TYR A 231 21.47 -14.18 28.47
CA TYR A 231 20.30 -14.99 28.81
C TYR A 231 20.44 -15.64 30.18
N SER A 232 21.57 -16.30 30.45
CA SER A 232 21.82 -16.96 31.75
C SER A 232 21.78 -15.98 32.92
N LEU A 233 22.16 -14.72 32.70
CA LEU A 233 22.13 -13.65 33.70
C LEU A 233 20.79 -12.89 33.79
N ARG A 234 19.82 -13.21 32.91
CA ARG A 234 18.52 -12.55 32.75
C ARG A 234 18.60 -11.05 32.38
N ILE A 235 19.63 -10.64 31.63
CA ILE A 235 19.83 -9.23 31.19
C ILE A 235 19.64 -9.09 29.66
N LEU A 236 19.28 -10.16 28.96
CA LEU A 236 19.22 -10.22 27.49
C LEU A 236 18.34 -9.12 26.87
N ASP A 237 17.10 -8.95 27.32
CA ASP A 237 16.14 -7.99 26.76
C ASP A 237 16.65 -6.53 26.89
N GLN A 238 17.05 -6.14 28.10
CA GLN A 238 17.61 -4.80 28.35
C GLN A 238 18.82 -4.49 27.47
N LYS A 239 19.72 -5.47 27.28
CA LYS A 239 20.92 -5.27 26.48
C LYS A 239 20.60 -5.18 24.98
N ILE A 240 19.69 -6.02 24.47
CA ILE A 240 19.24 -5.95 23.07
C ILE A 240 18.58 -4.59 22.79
N ARG A 241 17.70 -4.10 23.66
CA ARG A 241 17.10 -2.76 23.52
C ARG A 241 18.15 -1.65 23.51
N GLN A 242 19.10 -1.70 24.45
CA GLN A 242 20.21 -0.73 24.49
C GLN A 242 21.00 -0.71 23.18
N ILE A 243 21.30 -1.88 22.61
CA ILE A 243 22.04 -1.98 21.34
C ILE A 243 21.22 -1.46 20.16
N ILE A 244 19.92 -1.75 20.13
CA ILE A 244 19.01 -1.23 19.11
C ILE A 244 18.99 0.30 19.20
N ASP A 245 18.84 0.87 20.39
CA ASP A 245 18.84 2.32 20.61
C ASP A 245 20.17 2.98 20.21
N GLU A 246 21.31 2.37 20.59
CA GLU A 246 22.65 2.83 20.19
C GLU A 246 22.82 2.84 18.66
N LYS A 247 22.35 1.80 17.97
CA LYS A 247 22.40 1.69 16.51
C LYS A 247 21.41 2.62 15.81
N GLN A 248 20.21 2.81 16.38
CA GLN A 248 19.23 3.78 15.89
C GLN A 248 19.79 5.21 15.96
N GLU A 249 20.44 5.58 17.06
CA GLU A 249 21.05 6.89 17.24
C GLU A 249 22.29 7.09 16.33
N TYR A 250 23.07 6.02 16.10
CA TYR A 250 24.15 6.04 15.10
C TYR A 250 23.62 6.30 13.69
N ILE A 251 22.55 5.62 13.27
CA ILE A 251 21.92 5.87 11.96
C ILE A 251 21.38 7.28 11.89
N ARG A 252 20.69 7.77 12.94
CA ARG A 252 20.19 9.15 12.98
C ARG A 252 21.33 10.17 12.79
N LYS A 253 22.48 9.97 13.42
CA LYS A 253 23.66 10.83 13.23
C LYS A 253 24.23 10.74 11.82
N ALA A 254 24.40 9.54 11.28
CA ALA A 254 24.86 9.34 9.91
C ALA A 254 23.91 9.98 8.87
N VAL A 255 22.58 9.93 9.12
CA VAL A 255 21.57 10.60 8.30
C VAL A 255 21.70 12.12 8.36
N ASN A 256 21.91 12.69 9.54
CA ASN A 256 22.14 14.13 9.69
C ASN A 256 23.43 14.56 8.98
N GLU A 257 24.54 13.86 9.20
CA GLU A 257 25.83 14.17 8.56
C GLU A 257 25.77 14.06 7.03
N ALA A 258 25.04 13.07 6.50
CA ALA A 258 24.88 12.91 5.06
C ALA A 258 24.06 14.04 4.42
N THR A 259 23.11 14.61 5.16
CA THR A 259 22.18 15.64 4.68
C THR A 259 22.60 17.07 5.03
N ASP A 260 23.51 17.25 5.98
CA ASP A 260 24.06 18.53 6.39
C ASP A 260 25.10 19.08 5.39
N LEU A 261 24.60 19.70 4.30
CA LEU A 261 25.43 20.47 3.35
C LEU A 261 25.47 21.98 3.65
N SER A 262 25.31 22.35 4.91
CA SER A 262 25.35 23.75 5.35
C SER A 262 26.67 24.46 4.99
N SER A 263 27.79 23.73 4.88
CA SER A 263 29.09 24.25 4.45
C SER A 263 29.16 24.63 2.96
N LEU A 264 28.44 23.92 2.09
CA LEU A 264 28.40 24.16 0.64
C LEU A 264 27.28 25.13 0.21
N THR A 265 26.24 25.25 1.03
CA THR A 265 25.10 26.14 0.78
C THR A 265 25.27 27.54 1.37
N GLN A 266 26.14 27.72 2.38
CA GLN A 266 26.43 29.02 2.99
C GLN A 266 27.65 29.70 2.36
N THR A 267 27.53 30.22 1.15
CA THR A 267 28.41 31.33 0.72
C THR A 267 27.95 32.62 1.41
N ARG A 268 28.31 32.79 2.69
CA ARG A 268 28.09 34.04 3.42
C ARG A 268 29.08 35.11 2.93
N SER A 269 28.61 36.07 2.15
CA SER A 269 29.31 37.35 2.01
C SER A 269 29.13 38.13 3.32
N SER A 270 30.23 38.48 3.99
CA SER A 270 30.22 39.28 5.22
C SER A 270 30.12 40.76 4.85
N GLY A 271 28.92 41.32 4.86
CA GLY A 271 28.65 42.74 4.60
C GLY A 271 27.16 43.08 4.81
N PRO A 272 26.82 44.31 5.27
CA PRO A 272 25.44 44.70 5.55
C PRO A 272 24.67 44.91 4.24
N GLY A 273 23.89 43.90 3.85
CA GLY A 273 23.09 43.89 2.61
C GLY A 273 22.89 42.46 2.13
N ARG A 274 21.98 41.72 2.79
CA ARG A 274 21.70 40.30 2.48
C ARG A 274 20.98 40.17 1.14
N VAL A 275 21.74 40.11 0.05
CA VAL A 275 21.27 39.51 -1.21
C VAL A 275 21.79 38.08 -1.25
N VAL A 276 20.87 37.10 -1.26
CA VAL A 276 21.20 35.71 -1.55
C VAL A 276 21.61 35.66 -3.02
N ILE A 277 22.91 35.55 -3.29
CA ILE A 277 23.39 35.31 -4.65
C ILE A 277 22.97 33.88 -5.02
N PRO A 278 22.27 33.66 -6.16
CA PRO A 278 21.99 32.31 -6.64
C PRO A 278 23.32 31.56 -6.81
N MET A 279 23.39 30.32 -6.29
CA MET A 279 24.57 29.47 -6.47
C MET A 279 24.95 29.37 -7.95
N THR A 280 26.24 29.42 -8.24
CA THR A 280 26.72 29.21 -9.61
C THR A 280 26.40 27.79 -10.09
N ILE A 281 26.24 27.59 -11.41
CA ILE A 281 25.95 26.26 -12.01
C ILE A 281 26.98 25.22 -11.54
N SER A 282 28.26 25.60 -11.43
CA SER A 282 29.32 24.73 -10.93
C SER A 282 29.09 24.26 -9.49
N GLN A 283 28.70 25.17 -8.58
CA GLN A 283 28.43 24.88 -7.18
C GLN A 283 27.19 24.00 -6.99
N ASN A 284 26.16 24.17 -7.83
CA ASN A 284 24.97 23.32 -7.80
C ASN A 284 25.31 21.88 -8.26
N THR A 285 26.20 21.74 -9.24
CA THR A 285 26.66 20.43 -9.72
C THR A 285 27.54 19.72 -8.69
N SER A 286 28.41 20.45 -7.99
CA SER A 286 29.22 19.89 -6.90
C SER A 286 28.37 19.54 -5.67
N LEU A 287 27.36 20.34 -5.34
CA LEU A 287 26.43 20.05 -4.24
C LEU A 287 25.71 18.72 -4.49
N ARG A 288 25.22 18.53 -5.71
CA ARG A 288 24.57 17.28 -6.16
C ARG A 288 25.49 16.07 -6.09
N SER A 289 26.71 16.17 -6.61
CA SER A 289 27.67 15.06 -6.56
C SER A 289 28.05 14.67 -5.12
N THR A 290 28.21 15.66 -4.24
CA THR A 290 28.54 15.42 -2.82
C THR A 290 27.36 14.82 -2.06
N LEU A 291 26.13 15.30 -2.29
CA LEU A 291 24.92 14.69 -1.73
C LEU A 291 24.80 13.22 -2.13
N ARG A 292 25.05 12.92 -3.40
CA ARG A 292 25.03 11.56 -3.92
C ARG A 292 26.04 10.65 -3.21
N GLN A 293 27.30 11.08 -3.13
CA GLN A 293 28.33 10.30 -2.45
C GLN A 293 27.99 10.08 -0.98
N ASN A 294 27.47 11.10 -0.29
CA ASN A 294 27.02 10.97 1.09
C ASN A 294 25.86 9.97 1.23
N ILE A 295 24.87 10.01 0.34
CA ILE A 295 23.74 9.05 0.35
C ILE A 295 24.21 7.63 0.08
N ASP A 296 25.15 7.42 -0.86
CA ASP A 296 25.71 6.09 -1.13
C ASP A 296 26.48 5.54 0.10
N THR A 297 27.27 6.38 0.78
CA THR A 297 27.95 5.96 2.04
C THR A 297 26.97 5.66 3.17
N LEU A 298 25.87 6.42 3.25
CA LEU A 298 24.79 6.21 4.21
C LEU A 298 24.05 4.90 3.94
N ILE A 299 23.84 4.56 2.67
CA ILE A 299 23.25 3.30 2.23
C ILE A 299 24.10 2.11 2.71
N ASP A 300 25.42 2.17 2.55
CA ASP A 300 26.32 1.12 3.03
C ASP A 300 26.33 1.02 4.57
N ASN A 301 26.30 2.16 5.27
CA ASN A 301 26.19 2.20 6.73
C ASN A 301 24.86 1.59 7.24
N ILE A 302 23.75 1.89 6.57
CA ILE A 302 22.44 1.31 6.87
C ILE A 302 22.44 -0.20 6.61
N TYR A 303 23.01 -0.67 5.49
CA TYR A 303 23.10 -2.10 5.21
C TYR A 303 23.93 -2.83 6.28
N ASN A 304 25.10 -2.29 6.66
CA ASN A 304 25.97 -2.90 7.66
C ASN A 304 25.30 -3.00 9.04
N THR A 305 24.65 -1.93 9.49
CA THR A 305 23.92 -1.90 10.77
C THR A 305 22.69 -2.82 10.75
N PHE A 306 21.94 -2.83 9.65
CA PHE A 306 20.82 -3.75 9.46
C PHE A 306 21.28 -5.22 9.47
N SER A 307 22.39 -5.54 8.81
CA SER A 307 22.96 -6.89 8.80
C SER A 307 23.44 -7.32 10.19
N GLN A 308 24.06 -6.44 10.97
CA GLN A 308 24.43 -6.68 12.37
C GLN A 308 23.22 -7.01 13.26
N ILE A 309 22.13 -6.24 13.16
CA ILE A 309 20.92 -6.47 13.95
C ILE A 309 20.18 -7.74 13.49
N SER A 310 20.16 -7.98 12.17
CA SER A 310 19.66 -9.23 11.59
C SER A 310 20.39 -10.46 12.16
N LEU A 311 21.72 -10.41 12.27
CA LEU A 311 22.51 -11.49 12.85
C LEU A 311 22.12 -11.73 14.32
N ILE A 312 21.91 -10.68 15.11
CA ILE A 312 21.43 -10.79 16.50
C ILE A 312 20.08 -11.51 16.55
N TYR A 313 19.06 -11.00 15.85
CA TYR A 313 17.72 -11.60 15.84
C TYR A 313 17.73 -13.03 15.29
N ARG A 314 18.54 -13.32 14.28
CA ARG A 314 18.72 -14.66 13.72
C ARG A 314 19.33 -15.63 14.74
N LEU A 315 20.31 -15.19 15.53
CA LEU A 315 20.96 -16.02 16.54
C LEU A 315 20.07 -16.26 17.75
N VAL A 316 19.34 -15.23 18.17
CA VAL A 316 18.30 -15.34 19.19
C VAL A 316 17.20 -16.33 18.75
N LYS A 317 16.83 -16.32 17.45
CA LYS A 317 15.86 -17.27 16.87
C LYS A 317 16.38 -18.70 16.73
N LYS A 318 17.68 -18.88 16.51
CA LYS A 318 18.30 -20.20 16.24
C LYS A 318 18.85 -20.90 17.48
N ARG A 319 19.37 -20.18 18.48
CA ARG A 319 20.02 -20.82 19.63
C ARG A 319 18.99 -21.15 20.71
N ARG A 320 19.00 -22.41 21.13
CA ARG A 320 18.22 -22.95 22.25
C ARG A 320 19.15 -23.10 23.45
N ASP A 321 18.61 -22.85 24.63
CA ASP A 321 19.38 -23.02 25.86
C ASP A 321 19.81 -24.47 26.05
N THR A 322 21.06 -24.68 26.48
CA THR A 322 21.65 -26.01 26.69
C THR A 322 21.12 -26.73 27.92
N LEU A 323 20.45 -26.03 28.84
CA LEU A 323 19.89 -26.61 30.07
C LEU A 323 18.37 -26.81 30.00
N THR A 324 17.63 -25.95 29.28
CA THR A 324 16.16 -26.00 29.23
C THR A 324 15.57 -26.34 27.85
N ASN A 325 16.38 -26.37 26.77
CA ASN A 325 15.93 -26.50 25.37
C ASN A 325 14.92 -25.42 24.90
N ALA A 326 14.60 -24.42 25.73
CA ALA A 326 13.74 -23.31 25.39
C ALA A 326 14.43 -22.40 24.35
N CYS A 327 13.65 -21.88 23.40
CA CYS A 327 14.13 -20.89 22.45
C CYS A 327 14.40 -19.57 23.20
N LEU A 328 15.53 -18.91 22.95
CA LEU A 328 15.86 -17.60 23.54
C LEU A 328 14.81 -16.50 23.24
N ILE A 329 13.90 -16.76 22.30
CA ILE A 329 12.75 -15.91 21.94
C ILE A 329 11.68 -15.86 23.04
N GLU A 330 11.48 -16.92 23.85
CA GLU A 330 10.34 -16.98 24.80
C GLU A 330 10.43 -15.96 25.95
N GLN A 331 11.56 -15.26 26.11
CA GLN A 331 11.76 -14.16 27.07
C GLN A 331 11.88 -12.77 26.42
N LEU A 332 11.89 -12.67 25.09
CA LEU A 332 11.62 -11.38 24.43
C LEU A 332 10.11 -11.18 24.42
N ASP A 333 9.65 -9.99 24.79
CA ASP A 333 8.22 -9.67 24.85
C ASP A 333 7.52 -10.14 23.56
N GLN A 334 6.28 -10.65 23.66
CA GLN A 334 5.49 -11.12 22.51
C GLN A 334 5.32 -10.04 21.41
N SER A 335 5.60 -8.77 21.72
CA SER A 335 5.65 -7.63 20.80
C SER A 335 6.91 -7.55 19.92
N ASP A 336 8.02 -8.20 20.31
CA ASP A 336 9.34 -8.09 19.65
C ASP A 336 9.64 -9.24 18.66
N ASN A 337 8.67 -10.13 18.42
CA ASN A 337 8.78 -11.16 17.38
C ASN A 337 8.97 -10.54 15.97
N ASP A 338 8.65 -9.25 15.81
CA ASP A 338 8.82 -8.47 14.58
C ASP A 338 9.80 -7.29 14.73
N GLY A 339 10.74 -7.37 15.69
CA GLY A 339 11.69 -6.29 16.01
C GLY A 339 12.58 -5.84 14.84
N LEU A 340 12.83 -6.72 13.86
CA LEU A 340 13.52 -6.36 12.61
C LEU A 340 12.67 -5.44 11.72
N ASN A 341 11.36 -5.69 11.61
CA ASN A 341 10.44 -4.83 10.88
C ASN A 341 10.27 -3.48 11.57
N HIS A 342 10.21 -3.46 12.92
CA HIS A 342 10.21 -2.23 13.69
C HIS A 342 11.49 -1.42 13.47
N PHE A 343 12.67 -2.04 13.54
CA PHE A 343 13.94 -1.37 13.26
C PHE A 343 14.00 -0.83 11.82
N TRP A 344 13.55 -1.61 10.84
CA TRP A 344 13.48 -1.16 9.45
C TRP A 344 12.51 0.01 9.25
N SER A 345 11.34 -0.03 9.88
CA SER A 345 10.38 1.07 9.87
C SER A 345 10.94 2.34 10.54
N TYR A 346 11.76 2.19 11.59
CA TYR A 346 12.44 3.30 12.23
C TYR A 346 13.47 3.95 11.30
N ILE A 347 14.29 3.15 10.62
CA ILE A 347 15.28 3.66 9.65
C ILE A 347 14.58 4.45 8.55
N THR A 348 13.57 3.85 7.92
CA THR A 348 12.84 4.48 6.80
C THR A 348 12.08 5.73 7.23
N LYS A 349 11.54 5.76 8.45
CA LYS A 349 10.92 6.96 9.04
C LYS A 349 11.95 8.04 9.37
N THR A 350 13.10 7.67 9.90
CA THR A 350 14.19 8.63 10.20
C THR A 350 14.73 9.24 8.91
N LEU A 351 14.90 8.43 7.86
CA LEU A 351 15.29 8.92 6.53
C LEU A 351 14.25 9.90 5.96
N SER A 352 12.97 9.55 5.99
CA SER A 352 11.93 10.44 5.44
C SER A 352 11.78 11.72 6.24
N GLU A 353 11.81 11.66 7.58
CA GLU A 353 11.72 12.85 8.43
C GLU A 353 12.91 13.79 8.21
N GLN A 354 14.13 13.27 8.12
CA GLN A 354 15.32 14.12 7.94
C GLN A 354 15.45 14.67 6.52
N LEU A 355 15.13 13.86 5.50
CA LEU A 355 15.10 14.35 4.12
C LEU A 355 14.00 15.41 3.92
N CYS A 356 12.84 15.26 4.56
CA CYS A 356 11.79 16.29 4.55
C CYS A 356 12.19 17.57 5.28
N LYS A 357 12.83 17.46 6.46
CA LYS A 357 13.32 18.63 7.21
C LYS A 357 14.37 19.40 6.43
N THR A 358 15.38 18.72 5.92
CA THR A 358 16.49 19.32 5.14
C THR A 358 16.00 19.93 3.82
N ALA A 359 15.02 19.31 3.16
CA ALA A 359 14.37 19.90 1.99
C ALA A 359 13.53 21.15 2.32
N ASN A 360 12.98 21.27 3.53
CA ASN A 360 12.29 22.48 3.97
C ASN A 360 13.27 23.58 4.38
N ASP A 361 14.42 23.23 4.95
CA ASP A 361 15.43 24.17 5.40
C ASP A 361 16.23 24.78 4.24
N SER A 362 16.42 24.04 3.14
CA SER A 362 17.16 24.51 1.96
C SER A 362 16.45 24.18 0.64
N GLN A 363 15.97 25.22 -0.05
CA GLN A 363 15.37 25.10 -1.38
C GLN A 363 16.35 24.52 -2.42
N ALA A 364 17.65 24.76 -2.25
CA ALA A 364 18.69 24.20 -3.11
C ALA A 364 18.80 22.67 -2.97
N ILE A 365 18.72 22.16 -1.73
CA ILE A 365 18.74 20.72 -1.46
C ILE A 365 17.45 20.08 -1.96
N ARG A 366 16.29 20.72 -1.76
CA ARG A 366 15.01 20.27 -2.34
C ARG A 366 15.09 20.11 -3.86
N GLN A 367 15.62 21.11 -4.56
CA GLN A 367 15.80 21.04 -6.01
C GLN A 367 16.80 19.95 -6.44
N ALA A 368 17.88 19.73 -5.69
CA ALA A 368 18.83 18.65 -5.96
C ALA A 368 18.18 17.27 -5.79
N LEU A 369 17.43 17.05 -4.71
CA LEU A 369 16.70 15.81 -4.44
C LEU A 369 15.62 15.53 -5.50
N GLU A 370 14.89 16.55 -5.92
CA GLU A 370 13.88 16.44 -6.97
C GLU A 370 14.50 16.15 -8.35
N THR A 371 15.64 16.77 -8.68
CA THR A 371 16.26 16.60 -10.01
C THR A 371 17.00 15.29 -10.18
N GLU A 372 17.57 14.74 -9.11
CA GLU A 372 18.36 13.51 -9.15
C GLU A 372 17.64 12.30 -8.55
N TYR A 373 16.33 12.43 -8.31
CA TYR A 373 15.49 11.34 -7.80
C TYR A 373 15.72 9.98 -8.51
N PRO A 374 15.80 9.89 -9.86
CA PRO A 374 16.02 8.60 -10.52
C PRO A 374 17.35 7.93 -10.12
N ASN A 375 18.39 8.73 -9.89
CA ASN A 375 19.69 8.20 -9.44
C ASN A 375 19.62 7.71 -8.00
N TYR A 376 18.97 8.47 -7.11
CA TYR A 376 18.76 8.05 -5.72
C TYR A 376 17.91 6.79 -5.63
N LEU A 377 16.89 6.68 -6.48
CA LEU A 377 16.08 5.47 -6.58
C LEU A 377 16.95 4.28 -7.01
N ASN A 378 17.87 4.45 -7.96
CA ASN A 378 18.78 3.38 -8.35
C ASN A 378 19.68 2.91 -7.18
N SER A 379 20.28 3.84 -6.43
CA SER A 379 21.10 3.50 -5.24
C SER A 379 20.27 2.81 -4.15
N LEU A 380 19.07 3.33 -3.86
CA LEU A 380 18.14 2.67 -2.94
C LEU A 380 17.71 1.30 -3.47
N SER A 381 17.61 1.14 -4.79
CA SER A 381 17.25 -0.13 -5.42
C SER A 381 18.25 -1.22 -5.19
N GLU A 382 19.51 -0.85 -5.18
CA GLU A 382 20.58 -1.76 -4.82
C GLU A 382 20.46 -2.17 -3.35
N LEU A 383 20.18 -1.23 -2.45
CA LEU A 383 20.02 -1.52 -1.03
C LEU A 383 18.85 -2.46 -0.74
N TRP A 384 17.64 -2.19 -1.27
CA TRP A 384 16.52 -3.09 -1.00
C TRP A 384 16.69 -4.44 -1.69
N LYS A 385 17.35 -4.54 -2.85
CA LYS A 385 17.71 -5.82 -3.47
C LYS A 385 18.69 -6.61 -2.60
N ARG A 386 19.71 -5.96 -2.03
CA ARG A 386 20.66 -6.59 -1.07
C ARG A 386 19.91 -7.11 0.16
N ILE A 387 19.02 -6.30 0.75
CA ILE A 387 18.23 -6.69 1.92
C ILE A 387 17.25 -7.83 1.58
N SER A 388 16.51 -7.74 0.47
CA SER A 388 15.54 -8.77 0.07
C SER A 388 16.19 -10.10 -0.32
N ARG A 389 17.46 -10.08 -0.77
CA ARG A 389 18.25 -11.31 -0.99
C ARG A 389 18.51 -12.05 0.32
N ASP A 390 18.86 -11.30 1.38
CA ASP A 390 19.20 -11.87 2.68
C ASP A 390 17.96 -12.11 3.57
N HIS A 391 16.88 -11.34 3.34
CA HIS A 391 15.67 -11.28 4.16
C HIS A 391 14.39 -11.17 3.31
N LYS A 392 13.89 -12.32 2.85
CA LYS A 392 12.66 -12.40 2.03
C LYS A 392 11.37 -11.98 2.76
N GLU A 393 11.39 -11.99 4.10
CA GLU A 393 10.22 -11.66 4.93
C GLU A 393 9.95 -10.14 5.00
N ILE A 394 10.92 -9.30 4.62
CA ILE A 394 10.85 -7.84 4.75
C ILE A 394 10.54 -7.22 3.39
N ASN A 395 9.41 -6.51 3.31
CA ASN A 395 9.00 -5.74 2.13
C ASN A 395 9.80 -4.43 2.02
N ALA A 396 11.14 -4.53 1.89
CA ALA A 396 12.06 -3.39 1.91
C ALA A 396 11.77 -2.37 0.79
N GLU A 397 11.41 -2.85 -0.41
CA GLU A 397 11.08 -2.01 -1.56
C GLU A 397 9.89 -1.08 -1.28
N LYS A 398 8.78 -1.63 -0.77
CA LYS A 398 7.54 -0.87 -0.59
C LYS A 398 7.70 0.22 0.47
N VAL A 399 8.36 -0.09 1.58
CA VAL A 399 8.54 0.85 2.70
C VAL A 399 9.50 1.98 2.30
N LEU A 400 10.59 1.68 1.57
CA LEU A 400 11.50 2.72 1.08
C LEU A 400 10.87 3.61 0.01
N ARG A 401 10.14 3.04 -0.96
CA ARG A 401 9.46 3.84 -1.98
C ARG A 401 8.42 4.78 -1.35
N LEU A 402 7.64 4.29 -0.38
CA LEU A 402 6.70 5.13 0.39
C LEU A 402 7.41 6.28 1.13
N SER A 403 8.60 6.02 1.69
CA SER A 403 9.37 7.05 2.39
C SER A 403 9.76 8.22 1.49
N MET A 404 9.95 7.96 0.18
CA MET A 404 10.42 8.93 -0.83
C MET A 404 9.34 9.39 -1.82
N GLN A 405 8.07 9.06 -1.58
CA GLN A 405 6.96 9.33 -2.51
C GLN A 405 6.75 10.84 -2.79
N ALA A 406 7.00 11.69 -1.78
CA ALA A 406 6.92 13.15 -1.95
C ALA A 406 7.91 13.65 -3.03
N PHE A 407 9.13 13.12 -3.06
CA PHE A 407 10.14 13.48 -4.06
C PHE A 407 9.85 12.86 -5.43
N GLU A 408 9.30 11.63 -5.46
CA GLU A 408 8.84 11.00 -6.70
C GLU A 408 7.76 11.84 -7.41
N SER A 409 6.74 12.24 -6.66
CA SER A 409 5.65 13.08 -7.18
C SER A 409 6.12 14.46 -7.63
N ALA A 410 7.08 15.07 -6.92
CA ALA A 410 7.70 16.33 -7.31
C ALA A 410 8.53 16.18 -8.60
N TYR A 411 9.33 15.11 -8.72
CA TYR A 411 10.07 14.79 -9.95
C TYR A 411 9.12 14.57 -11.13
N LEU A 412 8.06 13.78 -10.97
CA LEU A 412 7.08 13.52 -12.03
C LEU A 412 6.34 14.80 -12.46
N SER A 413 6.01 15.67 -11.51
CA SER A 413 5.37 16.97 -11.80
C SER A 413 6.30 17.89 -12.58
N ARG A 414 7.59 17.93 -12.19
CA ARG A 414 8.63 18.70 -12.88
C ARG A 414 8.95 18.13 -14.27
N SER A 415 9.04 16.81 -14.41
CA SER A 415 9.26 16.14 -15.69
C SER A 415 8.13 16.48 -16.66
N LEU A 416 6.87 16.41 -16.20
CA LEU A 416 5.72 16.85 -16.97
C LEU A 416 5.80 18.34 -17.33
N SER A 417 6.13 19.22 -16.38
CA SER A 417 6.23 20.67 -16.67
C SER A 417 7.32 20.98 -17.68
N LEU A 418 8.51 20.36 -17.56
CA LEU A 418 9.61 20.52 -18.53
C LEU A 418 9.20 20.07 -19.94
N LEU A 419 8.55 18.91 -20.04
CA LEU A 419 8.05 18.40 -21.32
C LEU A 419 6.95 19.30 -21.90
N PHE A 420 6.01 19.77 -21.08
CA PHE A 420 4.95 20.68 -21.52
C PHE A 420 5.49 22.05 -21.89
N ASP A 421 6.44 22.59 -21.15
CA ASP A 421 7.09 23.86 -21.45
C ASP A 421 7.89 23.76 -22.74
N SER A 422 8.53 22.61 -23.03
CA SER A 422 9.22 22.40 -24.31
C SER A 422 8.25 22.50 -25.49
N VAL A 423 7.05 21.94 -25.37
CA VAL A 423 5.99 22.07 -26.38
C VAL A 423 5.47 23.50 -26.42
N ASN A 424 5.08 24.06 -25.27
CA ASN A 424 4.47 25.38 -25.18
C ASN A 424 5.39 26.49 -25.69
N LYS A 425 6.71 26.43 -25.45
CA LYS A 425 7.67 27.41 -25.98
C LYS A 425 7.68 27.44 -27.50
N VAL A 426 7.70 26.27 -28.13
CA VAL A 426 7.66 26.12 -29.59
C VAL A 426 6.40 26.75 -30.18
N PHE A 427 5.27 26.72 -29.46
CA PHE A 427 4.01 27.33 -29.89
C PHE A 427 3.74 28.74 -29.27
N ALA A 428 4.61 29.26 -28.41
CA ALA A 428 4.43 30.56 -27.74
C ALA A 428 5.16 31.69 -28.48
N ASP A 429 6.34 31.40 -29.07
CA ASP A 429 7.07 32.33 -29.94
C ASP A 429 6.27 32.69 -31.22
N ALA A 430 5.17 31.97 -31.47
CA ALA A 430 4.17 32.21 -32.51
C ALA A 430 3.20 33.38 -32.23
N LYS A 431 3.17 33.92 -31.01
CA LYS A 431 2.19 34.94 -30.61
C LYS A 431 2.79 36.34 -30.49
N GLU A 432 3.15 36.95 -31.61
CA GLU A 432 2.96 38.39 -31.80
C GLU A 432 2.97 38.76 -33.29
N PRO A 433 1.80 39.02 -33.92
CA PRO A 433 1.76 39.61 -35.24
C PRO A 433 2.12 41.09 -35.11
N SER A 434 3.38 41.44 -35.39
CA SER A 434 3.70 42.83 -35.67
C SER A 434 2.94 43.26 -36.94
N LEU A 435 2.36 44.46 -36.92
CA LEU A 435 1.51 45.04 -37.99
C LEU A 435 2.19 45.13 -39.38
N SER A 436 3.47 44.75 -39.50
CA SER A 436 4.27 44.76 -40.73
C SER A 436 4.55 43.38 -41.33
N THR A 437 4.03 42.29 -40.76
CA THR A 437 4.34 40.93 -41.24
C THR A 437 3.28 40.44 -42.23
N SER A 438 3.70 40.15 -43.46
CA SER A 438 2.85 39.60 -44.54
C SER A 438 2.00 38.39 -44.10
N VAL A 439 0.82 38.20 -44.69
CA VAL A 439 -0.07 37.06 -44.37
C VAL A 439 0.65 35.71 -44.53
N GLU A 440 1.61 35.59 -45.45
CA GLU A 440 2.44 34.39 -45.61
C GLU A 440 3.40 34.13 -44.42
N SER A 441 3.93 35.19 -43.81
CA SER A 441 4.80 35.05 -42.63
C SER A 441 4.06 34.63 -41.37
N ILE A 442 2.79 35.00 -41.19
CA ILE A 442 1.97 34.62 -40.03
C ILE A 442 1.71 33.11 -40.00
N TYR A 443 1.47 32.49 -41.15
CA TYR A 443 1.25 31.05 -41.25
C TYR A 443 2.54 30.24 -41.11
N SER A 444 3.69 30.78 -41.56
CA SER A 444 5.00 30.13 -41.40
C SER A 444 5.58 30.25 -39.99
N ALA A 445 5.26 31.32 -39.25
CA ALA A 445 5.80 31.58 -37.92
C ALA A 445 5.16 30.70 -36.83
N ASN A 446 3.96 30.16 -37.09
CA ASN A 446 3.19 29.42 -36.08
C ASN A 446 3.37 27.91 -36.13
N VAL A 447 3.99 27.38 -37.19
CA VAL A 447 4.22 25.94 -37.36
C VAL A 447 5.60 25.57 -36.79
N PRO A 448 5.72 24.53 -35.95
CA PRO A 448 7.00 24.10 -35.40
C PRO A 448 8.06 23.85 -36.47
N SER A 449 9.32 24.23 -36.21
CA SER A 449 10.43 23.86 -37.08
C SER A 449 10.93 22.43 -36.80
N GLU A 450 11.70 21.85 -37.72
CA GLU A 450 12.34 20.54 -37.47
C GLU A 450 13.29 20.59 -36.27
N LYS A 451 13.96 21.74 -36.04
CA LYS A 451 14.84 21.93 -34.89
C LYS A 451 14.07 21.93 -33.57
N ASP A 452 12.86 22.46 -33.59
CA ASP A 452 11.95 22.49 -32.43
C ASP A 452 11.44 21.10 -32.09
N ILE A 453 11.10 20.31 -33.11
CA ILE A 453 10.77 18.89 -32.96
C ILE A 453 11.96 18.15 -32.34
N ASP A 454 13.18 18.39 -32.84
CA ASP A 454 14.37 17.77 -32.28
C ASP A 454 14.65 18.20 -30.83
N LEU A 455 14.27 19.42 -30.41
CA LEU A 455 14.34 19.85 -29.02
C LEU A 455 13.37 19.06 -28.14
N ILE A 456 12.11 18.94 -28.55
CA ILE A 456 11.09 18.18 -27.81
C ILE A 456 11.51 16.71 -27.69
N VAL A 457 11.94 16.08 -28.78
CA VAL A 457 12.40 14.68 -28.79
C VAL A 457 13.62 14.48 -27.91
N ARG A 458 14.58 15.43 -27.89
CA ARG A 458 15.73 15.37 -26.97
C ARG A 458 15.31 15.41 -25.50
N HIS A 459 14.35 16.25 -25.14
CA HIS A 459 13.81 16.30 -23.78
C HIS A 459 13.09 15.00 -23.39
N ILE A 460 12.27 14.45 -24.29
CA ILE A 460 11.64 13.12 -24.11
C ILE A 460 12.71 12.05 -23.91
N THR A 461 13.76 12.07 -24.73
CA THR A 461 14.89 11.12 -24.65
C THR A 461 15.56 11.20 -23.29
N SER A 462 15.91 12.41 -22.81
CA SER A 462 16.60 12.58 -21.54
C SER A 462 15.78 12.08 -20.34
N GLU A 463 14.47 12.30 -20.33
CA GLU A 463 13.60 11.86 -19.23
C GLU A 463 13.38 10.34 -19.24
N LEU A 464 13.23 9.73 -20.42
CA LEU A 464 13.15 8.27 -20.56
C LEU A 464 14.47 7.59 -20.17
N HIS A 465 15.62 8.17 -20.53
CA HIS A 465 16.92 7.63 -20.15
C HIS A 465 17.18 7.78 -18.65
N ALA A 466 16.81 8.91 -18.05
CA ALA A 466 16.97 9.13 -16.61
C ALA A 466 16.18 8.11 -15.78
N SER A 467 14.99 7.72 -16.24
CA SER A 467 14.11 6.78 -15.55
C SER A 467 14.32 5.30 -15.90
N ALA A 468 15.20 4.98 -16.86
CA ALA A 468 15.40 3.62 -17.38
C ALA A 468 15.87 2.60 -16.32
N GLY A 469 16.47 3.05 -15.21
CA GLY A 469 16.95 2.18 -14.14
C GLY A 469 15.86 1.47 -13.32
N ASP A 470 14.63 1.99 -13.30
CA ASP A 470 13.50 1.40 -12.58
C ASP A 470 12.23 1.31 -13.44
N PRO A 471 11.63 0.11 -13.59
CA PRO A 471 10.47 -0.07 -14.46
C PRO A 471 9.26 0.74 -14.02
N THR A 472 9.04 0.93 -12.71
CA THR A 472 7.84 1.64 -12.23
C THR A 472 7.92 3.14 -12.48
N LEU A 473 9.10 3.74 -12.26
CA LEU A 473 9.36 5.14 -12.57
C LEU A 473 9.33 5.38 -14.08
N CYS A 474 9.96 4.50 -14.86
CA CYS A 474 9.95 4.57 -16.33
C CYS A 474 8.52 4.55 -16.89
N LEU A 475 7.63 3.74 -16.32
CA LEU A 475 6.23 3.67 -16.73
C LEU A 475 5.47 4.97 -16.41
N SER A 476 5.74 5.58 -15.25
CA SER A 476 5.16 6.86 -14.87
C SER A 476 5.66 8.02 -15.75
N VAL A 477 6.95 8.02 -16.10
CA VAL A 477 7.52 8.99 -17.07
C VAL A 477 6.96 8.76 -18.48
N ALA A 478 6.81 7.51 -18.92
CA ALA A 478 6.19 7.20 -20.21
C ALA A 478 4.75 7.73 -20.31
N LYS A 479 3.96 7.67 -19.22
CA LYS A 479 2.64 8.31 -19.17
C LYS A 479 2.70 9.83 -19.32
N ASN A 480 3.73 10.48 -18.77
CA ASN A 480 3.95 11.91 -18.99
C ASN A 480 4.31 12.20 -20.45
N VAL A 481 5.18 11.38 -21.06
CA VAL A 481 5.51 11.47 -22.49
C VAL A 481 4.26 11.33 -23.37
N THR A 482 3.38 10.37 -23.09
CA THR A 482 2.09 10.22 -23.78
C THR A 482 1.24 11.49 -23.70
N LYS A 483 1.16 12.13 -22.52
CA LYS A 483 0.44 13.41 -22.36
C LYS A 483 1.09 14.52 -23.18
N THR A 484 2.42 14.56 -23.27
CA THR A 484 3.15 15.55 -24.06
C THR A 484 2.95 15.36 -25.55
N ILE A 485 2.95 14.12 -26.04
CA ILE A 485 2.62 13.78 -27.43
C ILE A 485 1.20 14.25 -27.74
N ASN A 486 0.23 13.96 -26.88
CA ASN A 486 -1.16 14.42 -27.05
C ASN A 486 -1.28 15.94 -27.01
N LEU A 487 -0.51 16.63 -26.16
CA LEU A 487 -0.47 18.08 -26.14
C LEU A 487 0.08 18.66 -27.45
N PHE A 488 1.13 18.07 -28.01
CA PHE A 488 1.68 18.45 -29.30
C PHE A 488 0.65 18.28 -30.42
N VAL A 489 -0.04 17.12 -30.46
CA VAL A 489 -1.15 16.86 -31.41
C VAL A 489 -2.26 17.90 -31.27
N LEU A 490 -2.71 18.18 -30.05
CA LEU A 490 -3.76 19.17 -29.79
C LEU A 490 -3.36 20.58 -30.22
N LYS A 491 -2.10 20.96 -30.05
CA LYS A 491 -1.58 22.25 -30.54
C LYS A 491 -1.54 22.31 -32.06
N CYS A 492 -1.14 21.24 -32.72
CA CYS A 492 -1.20 21.14 -34.18
C CYS A 492 -2.63 21.19 -34.71
N GLU A 493 -3.58 20.53 -34.03
CA GLU A 493 -5.00 20.56 -34.38
C GLU A 493 -5.59 21.97 -34.27
N GLN A 494 -5.21 22.75 -33.24
CA GLN A 494 -5.63 24.14 -33.08
C GLN A 494 -5.14 25.09 -34.18
N LEU A 495 -4.05 24.73 -34.87
CA LEU A 495 -3.53 25.50 -36.00
C LEU A 495 -4.19 25.15 -37.32
N ASN A 496 -4.86 23.99 -37.40
CA ASN A 496 -5.43 23.46 -38.63
C ASN A 496 -6.48 24.42 -39.22
N SER A 497 -6.40 24.69 -40.53
CA SER A 497 -7.32 25.59 -41.24
C SER A 497 -8.39 24.80 -41.99
N ASN A 498 -9.66 24.98 -41.60
CA ASN A 498 -10.83 24.31 -42.22
C ASN A 498 -11.64 25.26 -43.14
N ASP A 499 -11.04 26.35 -43.60
CA ASP A 499 -11.71 27.35 -44.43
C ASP A 499 -11.94 26.85 -45.87
N GLY A 500 -12.86 27.45 -46.62
CA GLY A 500 -13.06 27.11 -48.04
C GLY A 500 -11.81 27.29 -48.92
N HIS A 501 -10.83 28.08 -48.48
CA HIS A 501 -9.53 28.21 -49.15
C HIS A 501 -8.60 27.02 -48.91
N SER A 502 -8.82 26.19 -47.88
CA SER A 502 -8.02 24.99 -47.63
C SER A 502 -8.44 23.81 -48.51
N THR A 503 -9.68 23.78 -48.99
CA THR A 503 -10.22 22.70 -49.83
C THR A 503 -10.25 23.01 -51.33
N GLN A 504 -10.01 24.26 -51.74
CA GLN A 504 -10.06 24.70 -53.14
C GLN A 504 -9.10 23.92 -54.08
N VAL A 505 -9.60 23.44 -55.23
CA VAL A 505 -8.81 22.66 -56.21
C VAL A 505 -8.69 23.33 -57.60
N ILE A 506 -9.18 24.56 -57.74
CA ILE A 506 -9.25 25.27 -59.04
C ILE A 506 -8.09 26.26 -59.22
N GLY A 507 -7.70 26.95 -58.14
CA GLY A 507 -6.70 28.01 -58.14
C GLY A 507 -5.32 27.57 -57.63
N PRO A 508 -4.33 28.47 -57.57
CA PRO A 508 -2.99 28.13 -57.09
C PRO A 508 -2.98 27.69 -55.62
N PHE A 509 -1.92 26.98 -55.22
CA PHE A 509 -1.75 26.45 -53.86
C PHE A 509 -1.83 27.55 -52.80
N THR A 510 -2.88 27.53 -51.97
CA THR A 510 -3.22 28.61 -51.05
C THR A 510 -2.34 28.59 -49.79
N ALA A 511 -2.30 29.72 -49.06
CA ALA A 511 -1.59 29.79 -47.79
C ALA A 511 -2.15 28.81 -46.73
N SER A 512 -3.48 28.62 -46.69
CA SER A 512 -4.15 27.66 -45.81
C SER A 512 -3.78 26.21 -46.17
N GLN A 513 -3.65 25.88 -47.46
CA GLN A 513 -3.18 24.57 -47.92
C GLN A 513 -1.71 24.32 -47.57
N ARG A 514 -0.85 25.33 -47.76
CA ARG A 514 0.56 25.28 -47.32
C ARG A 514 0.68 25.02 -45.83
N LEU A 515 -0.14 25.68 -45.03
CA LEU A 515 -0.16 25.48 -43.59
C LEU A 515 -0.56 24.05 -43.24
N ASN A 516 -1.66 23.53 -43.80
CA ASN A 516 -2.12 22.17 -43.51
C ASN A 516 -1.08 21.13 -43.97
N ALA A 517 -0.43 21.34 -45.12
CA ALA A 517 0.65 20.49 -45.60
C ALA A 517 1.88 20.53 -44.68
N ALA A 518 2.28 21.71 -44.22
CA ALA A 518 3.38 21.87 -43.27
C ALA A 518 3.06 21.19 -41.92
N ILE A 519 1.83 21.30 -41.41
CA ILE A 519 1.42 20.59 -40.18
C ILE A 519 1.55 19.08 -40.36
N VAL A 520 1.07 18.53 -41.46
CA VAL A 520 1.14 17.08 -41.72
C VAL A 520 2.60 16.62 -41.86
N ASP A 521 3.46 17.40 -42.50
CA ASP A 521 4.89 17.13 -42.57
C ASP A 521 5.54 17.13 -41.18
N ARG A 522 5.25 18.13 -40.33
CA ARG A 522 5.77 18.19 -38.96
C ARG A 522 5.27 17.04 -38.08
N LEU A 523 4.01 16.65 -38.21
CA LEU A 523 3.46 15.48 -37.52
C LEU A 523 4.16 14.19 -37.96
N ASN A 524 4.42 14.04 -39.26
CA ASN A 524 5.14 12.88 -39.80
C ASN A 524 6.60 12.82 -39.32
N ILE A 525 7.32 13.95 -39.35
CA ILE A 525 8.69 14.02 -38.83
C ILE A 525 8.70 13.70 -37.33
N PHE A 526 7.80 14.29 -36.54
CA PHE A 526 7.71 14.03 -35.11
C PHE A 526 7.48 12.54 -34.82
N ARG A 527 6.54 11.90 -35.54
CA ARG A 527 6.30 10.46 -35.43
C ARG A 527 7.54 9.64 -35.75
N HIS A 528 8.19 9.88 -36.89
CA HIS A 528 9.38 9.13 -37.30
C HIS A 528 10.54 9.26 -36.28
N ARG A 529 10.70 10.44 -35.68
CA ARG A 529 11.72 10.68 -34.64
C ARG A 529 11.40 9.91 -33.35
N ILE A 530 10.13 9.82 -32.96
CA ILE A 530 9.71 9.00 -31.81
C ILE A 530 9.83 7.51 -32.13
N ASP A 531 9.44 7.04 -33.32
CA ASP A 531 9.62 5.64 -33.73
C ASP A 531 11.10 5.21 -33.67
N LYS A 532 12.00 6.06 -34.17
CA LYS A 532 13.45 5.83 -34.07
C LYS A 532 13.92 5.75 -32.61
N LEU A 533 13.36 6.58 -31.73
CA LEU A 533 13.63 6.55 -30.29
C LEU A 533 13.17 5.23 -29.67
N LEU A 534 11.98 4.73 -30.02
CA LEU A 534 11.44 3.47 -29.51
C LEU A 534 12.34 2.28 -29.85
N VAL A 535 12.94 2.27 -31.06
CA VAL A 535 13.89 1.23 -31.48
C VAL A 535 15.24 1.34 -30.75
N THR A 536 15.68 2.55 -30.43
CA THR A 536 17.02 2.80 -29.86
C THR A 536 17.03 2.69 -28.33
N SER A 537 15.87 2.81 -27.67
CA SER A 537 15.79 2.92 -26.21
C SER A 537 15.83 1.57 -25.50
N ASN A 538 16.68 1.45 -24.47
CA ASN A 538 16.76 0.25 -23.60
C ASN A 538 15.64 0.21 -22.53
N CYS A 539 14.44 0.72 -22.84
CA CYS A 539 13.33 0.81 -21.89
C CYS A 539 12.52 -0.51 -21.82
N PRO A 540 11.76 -0.75 -20.73
CA PRO A 540 10.85 -1.90 -20.64
C PRO A 540 9.81 -1.95 -21.77
N ILE A 541 9.46 -3.15 -22.23
CA ILE A 541 8.52 -3.38 -23.35
C ILE A 541 7.15 -2.72 -23.09
N GLU A 542 6.66 -2.75 -21.85
CA GLU A 542 5.40 -2.11 -21.49
C GLU A 542 5.41 -0.58 -21.70
N CYS A 543 6.55 0.06 -21.43
CA CYS A 543 6.72 1.50 -21.67
C CYS A 543 6.73 1.82 -23.17
N LEU A 544 7.41 0.99 -23.97
CA LEU A 544 7.45 1.15 -25.42
C LEU A 544 6.06 1.04 -26.05
N LYS A 545 5.26 0.04 -25.63
CA LYS A 545 3.86 -0.12 -26.09
C LYS A 545 2.98 1.07 -25.75
N LEU A 546 3.14 1.66 -24.55
CA LEU A 546 2.36 2.84 -24.15
C LEU A 546 2.66 4.05 -25.05
N VAL A 547 3.93 4.27 -25.38
CA VAL A 547 4.32 5.37 -26.26
C VAL A 547 3.89 5.08 -27.71
N GLU A 548 4.03 3.85 -28.20
CA GLU A 548 3.56 3.44 -29.53
C GLU A 548 2.05 3.68 -29.70
N HIS A 549 1.23 3.28 -28.73
CA HIS A 549 -0.21 3.55 -28.75
C HIS A 549 -0.53 5.06 -28.79
N SER A 550 0.33 5.91 -28.22
CA SER A 550 0.15 7.36 -28.26
C SER A 550 0.47 8.01 -29.60
N LEU A 551 0.99 7.26 -30.58
CA LEU A 551 1.24 7.74 -31.95
C LEU A 551 0.04 7.60 -32.89
N SER A 552 -0.96 6.77 -32.54
CA SER A 552 -2.19 6.63 -33.34
C SER A 552 -2.98 7.96 -33.51
N PRO A 553 -3.12 8.82 -32.49
CA PRO A 553 -3.73 10.15 -32.65
C PRO A 553 -3.04 11.03 -33.70
N ILE A 554 -1.73 10.87 -33.91
CA ILE A 554 -0.98 11.63 -34.92
C ILE A 554 -1.47 11.25 -36.32
N GLU A 555 -1.58 9.95 -36.61
CA GLU A 555 -2.11 9.45 -37.89
C GLU A 555 -3.54 9.92 -38.14
N ASN A 556 -4.38 9.88 -37.10
CA ASN A 556 -5.77 10.32 -37.20
C ASN A 556 -5.86 11.82 -37.51
N LEU A 557 -5.02 12.65 -36.89
CA LEU A 557 -4.96 14.08 -37.18
C LEU A 557 -4.43 14.36 -38.60
N MET A 558 -3.37 13.65 -39.02
CA MET A 558 -2.86 13.78 -40.39
C MET A 558 -3.95 13.45 -41.43
N PHE A 559 -4.70 12.36 -41.19
CA PHE A 559 -5.81 11.98 -42.05
C PHE A 559 -6.95 13.02 -42.02
N SER A 560 -7.37 13.49 -40.84
CA SER A 560 -8.48 14.45 -40.72
C SER A 560 -8.15 15.82 -41.32
N THR A 561 -6.88 16.26 -41.26
CA THR A 561 -6.41 17.48 -41.91
C THR A 561 -6.38 17.37 -43.44
N MET A 562 -6.06 16.18 -43.97
CA MET A 562 -6.00 15.93 -45.41
C MET A 562 -7.36 15.65 -46.05
N ASN A 563 -8.22 14.87 -45.38
CA ASN A 563 -9.43 14.28 -45.96
C ASN A 563 -10.36 15.30 -46.66
N PRO A 564 -10.66 16.49 -46.07
CA PRO A 564 -11.52 17.48 -46.72
C PRO A 564 -11.00 17.97 -48.08
N PHE A 565 -9.67 18.08 -48.23
CA PHE A 565 -9.05 18.47 -49.49
C PHE A 565 -9.15 17.35 -50.54
N PHE A 566 -8.91 16.09 -50.15
CA PHE A 566 -9.05 14.93 -51.04
C PHE A 566 -10.52 14.64 -51.42
N GLU A 567 -11.47 14.95 -50.54
CA GLU A 567 -12.90 14.92 -50.87
C GLU A 567 -13.24 15.97 -51.95
N SER A 568 -12.71 17.19 -51.82
CA SER A 568 -12.92 18.22 -52.86
C SER A 568 -12.28 17.84 -54.20
N ILE A 569 -11.10 17.18 -54.19
CA ILE A 569 -10.50 16.60 -55.40
C ILE A 569 -11.44 15.57 -56.02
N THR A 570 -12.03 14.70 -55.19
CA THR A 570 -12.94 13.65 -55.64
C THR A 570 -14.20 14.23 -56.27
N ASP A 571 -14.79 15.26 -55.66
CA ASP A 571 -15.96 15.96 -56.20
C ASP A 571 -15.67 16.63 -57.54
N ALA A 572 -14.48 17.25 -57.68
CA ALA A 572 -14.05 17.84 -58.95
C ALA A 572 -13.85 16.77 -60.04
N ILE A 573 -13.27 15.61 -59.69
CA ILE A 573 -13.15 14.47 -60.60
C ILE A 573 -14.53 13.97 -61.03
N GLU A 574 -15.49 13.87 -60.09
CA GLU A 574 -16.86 13.48 -60.43
C GLU A 574 -17.51 14.47 -61.41
N ALA A 575 -17.34 15.77 -61.19
CA ALA A 575 -17.85 16.80 -62.07
C ALA A 575 -17.27 16.69 -63.49
N ILE A 576 -15.95 16.47 -63.62
CA ILE A 576 -15.28 16.24 -64.90
C ILE A 576 -15.84 14.97 -65.56
N LEU A 577 -15.94 13.85 -64.84
CA LEU A 577 -16.47 12.60 -65.39
C LEU A 577 -17.94 12.71 -65.85
N LEU A 578 -18.77 13.51 -65.17
CA LEU A 578 -20.16 13.72 -65.59
C LEU A 578 -20.28 14.42 -66.95
N THR A 579 -19.29 15.22 -67.36
CA THR A 579 -19.26 15.84 -68.70
C THR A 579 -19.20 14.80 -69.83
N MET A 580 -18.82 13.56 -69.54
CA MET A 580 -18.77 12.51 -70.55
C MET A 580 -20.12 12.28 -71.23
N HIS A 581 -21.24 12.51 -70.55
CA HIS A 581 -22.59 12.36 -71.11
C HIS A 581 -22.97 13.46 -72.11
N SER A 582 -22.15 14.50 -72.24
CA SER A 582 -22.31 15.55 -73.26
C SER A 582 -21.63 15.22 -74.59
N GLU A 583 -20.80 14.16 -74.63
CA GLU A 583 -20.15 13.69 -75.86
C GLU A 583 -21.08 12.83 -76.74
N ASN A 584 -20.83 12.84 -78.05
CA ASN A 584 -21.63 12.08 -79.02
C ASN A 584 -21.06 10.66 -79.23
N TYR A 585 -21.70 9.65 -78.65
CA TYR A 585 -21.34 8.22 -78.84
C TYR A 585 -22.19 7.49 -79.89
N SER A 586 -23.11 8.21 -80.55
CA SER A 586 -24.09 7.65 -81.48
C SER A 586 -23.61 7.53 -82.93
N ASP A 587 -22.51 8.18 -83.31
CA ASP A 587 -22.05 8.23 -84.71
C ASP A 587 -21.39 6.92 -85.16
N ASP A 588 -21.97 6.28 -86.17
CA ASP A 588 -21.44 5.08 -86.85
C ASP A 588 -20.64 5.43 -88.14
N GLY A 589 -20.00 6.60 -88.18
CA GLY A 589 -19.27 7.09 -89.37
C GLY A 589 -18.25 6.09 -89.94
N GLU A 590 -18.07 6.10 -91.26
CA GLU A 590 -17.21 5.16 -92.01
C GLU A 590 -15.84 5.00 -91.33
N LEU A 591 -15.45 3.75 -91.09
CA LEU A 591 -14.21 3.32 -90.43
C LEU A 591 -12.96 3.56 -91.32
N ASN A 592 -12.77 4.79 -91.80
CA ASN A 592 -11.58 5.18 -92.54
C ASN A 592 -10.52 5.71 -91.56
N ASN A 593 -9.60 4.83 -91.14
CA ASN A 593 -8.24 5.07 -90.60
C ASN A 593 -7.95 6.43 -89.93
N THR A 594 -8.82 6.91 -89.05
CA THR A 594 -8.54 8.04 -88.17
C THR A 594 -8.34 7.50 -86.78
N GLU A 595 -7.13 7.70 -86.25
CA GLU A 595 -6.78 7.42 -84.86
C GLU A 595 -7.92 7.87 -83.94
N VAL A 596 -8.32 6.97 -83.03
CA VAL A 596 -9.33 7.26 -82.02
C VAL A 596 -8.80 8.40 -81.17
N ARG A 597 -9.34 9.61 -81.39
CA ARG A 597 -8.94 10.80 -80.64
C ARG A 597 -9.31 10.62 -79.17
N PRO A 598 -8.49 11.10 -78.22
CA PRO A 598 -8.84 11.12 -76.81
C PRO A 598 -10.13 11.91 -76.61
N SER A 599 -11.06 11.41 -75.79
CA SER A 599 -12.22 12.18 -75.36
C SER A 599 -11.80 13.44 -74.62
N GLU A 600 -12.59 14.52 -74.75
CA GLU A 600 -12.22 15.83 -74.19
C GLU A 600 -12.29 15.80 -72.66
N TYR A 601 -13.28 15.11 -72.09
CA TYR A 601 -13.35 14.91 -70.62
C TYR A 601 -12.13 14.14 -70.08
N MET A 602 -11.58 13.21 -70.87
CA MET A 602 -10.42 12.41 -70.45
C MET A 602 -9.12 13.23 -70.51
N LYS A 603 -8.98 14.13 -71.50
CA LYS A 603 -7.90 15.12 -71.51
C LYS A 603 -8.01 16.07 -70.31
N GLU A 604 -9.22 16.59 -70.04
CA GLU A 604 -9.46 17.44 -68.87
C GLU A 604 -9.10 16.72 -67.57
N LEU A 605 -9.55 15.47 -67.40
CA LEU A 605 -9.22 14.65 -66.23
C LEU A 605 -7.71 14.43 -66.08
N GLN A 606 -7.01 14.05 -67.16
CA GLN A 606 -5.57 13.85 -67.13
C GLN A 606 -4.81 15.13 -66.78
N THR A 607 -5.18 16.27 -67.38
CA THR A 607 -4.55 17.57 -67.08
C THR A 607 -4.82 17.99 -65.64
N PHE A 608 -6.03 17.75 -65.13
CA PHE A 608 -6.41 18.03 -63.75
C PHE A 608 -5.62 17.17 -62.76
N ILE A 609 -5.53 15.85 -62.99
CA ILE A 609 -4.76 14.94 -62.13
C ILE A 609 -3.27 15.26 -62.18
N ALA A 610 -2.72 15.55 -63.36
CA ALA A 610 -1.32 15.96 -63.51
C ALA A 610 -1.03 17.23 -62.71
N ARG A 611 -1.94 18.22 -62.75
CA ARG A 611 -1.86 19.44 -61.95
C ARG A 611 -1.97 19.18 -60.45
N ILE A 612 -2.87 18.29 -60.01
CA ILE A 612 -2.97 17.90 -58.60
C ILE A 612 -1.64 17.33 -58.11
N SER A 613 -1.05 16.45 -58.91
CA SER A 613 0.23 15.81 -58.60
C SER A 613 1.37 16.83 -58.54
N SER A 614 1.49 17.72 -59.53
CA SER A 614 2.57 18.72 -59.57
C SER A 614 2.44 19.81 -58.53
N ASP A 615 1.25 20.37 -58.35
CA ASP A 615 1.07 21.63 -57.63
C ASP A 615 0.73 21.43 -56.16
N TYR A 616 0.03 20.32 -55.83
CA TYR A 616 -0.48 20.05 -54.48
C TYR A 616 0.23 18.88 -53.81
N LEU A 617 0.31 17.70 -54.44
CA LEU A 617 0.84 16.50 -53.80
C LEU A 617 2.34 16.58 -53.50
N GLN A 618 3.12 17.34 -54.30
CA GLN A 618 4.54 17.59 -54.00
C GLN A 618 4.78 18.32 -52.67
N GLN A 619 3.78 19.03 -52.16
CA GLN A 619 3.89 19.79 -50.91
C GLN A 619 3.64 18.93 -49.66
N TYR A 620 3.10 17.71 -49.84
CA TYR A 620 2.84 16.78 -48.75
C TYR A 620 3.96 15.76 -48.60
N PRO A 621 4.22 15.27 -47.38
CA PRO A 621 5.26 14.26 -47.16
C PRO A 621 4.89 12.94 -47.86
N ASN A 622 5.90 12.24 -48.37
CA ASN A 622 5.71 10.88 -48.89
C ASN A 622 5.61 9.89 -47.72
N CYS A 623 4.43 9.77 -47.13
CA CYS A 623 4.13 8.87 -46.03
C CYS A 623 2.92 7.98 -46.34
N ASP A 624 2.74 6.91 -45.54
CA ASP A 624 1.66 5.94 -45.74
C ASP A 624 0.27 6.59 -45.71
N VAL A 625 0.07 7.62 -44.87
CA VAL A 625 -1.19 8.35 -44.78
C VAL A 625 -1.51 9.07 -46.09
N THR A 626 -0.55 9.79 -46.67
CA THR A 626 -0.73 10.49 -47.96
C THR A 626 -0.97 9.50 -49.09
N GLN A 627 -0.23 8.39 -49.11
CA GLN A 627 -0.43 7.34 -50.10
C GLN A 627 -1.81 6.69 -49.99
N ASN A 628 -2.30 6.47 -48.76
CA ASN A 628 -3.66 5.94 -48.54
C ASN A 628 -4.74 6.92 -49.02
N CYS A 629 -4.54 8.22 -48.87
CA CYS A 629 -5.45 9.25 -49.40
C CYS A 629 -5.45 9.28 -50.94
N THR A 630 -4.28 9.23 -51.59
CA THR A 630 -4.19 9.20 -53.05
C THR A 630 -4.76 7.91 -53.63
N ASP A 631 -4.51 6.77 -52.99
CA ASP A 631 -5.10 5.46 -53.36
C ASP A 631 -6.63 5.50 -53.27
N ARG A 632 -7.20 6.15 -52.25
CA ARG A 632 -8.65 6.34 -52.12
C ARG A 632 -9.23 7.16 -53.27
N VAL A 633 -8.59 8.26 -53.64
CA VAL A 633 -9.03 9.08 -54.78
C VAL A 633 -8.95 8.29 -56.09
N ALA A 634 -7.87 7.54 -56.32
CA ALA A 634 -7.71 6.74 -57.52
C ALA A 634 -8.74 5.60 -57.60
N ASN A 635 -8.96 4.87 -56.51
CA ASN A 635 -10.01 3.83 -56.42
C ASN A 635 -11.40 4.41 -56.69
N ARG A 636 -11.68 5.58 -56.10
CA ARG A 636 -12.96 6.27 -56.30
C ARG A 636 -13.14 6.74 -57.74
N THR A 637 -12.07 7.24 -58.38
CA THR A 637 -12.08 7.64 -59.78
C THR A 637 -12.42 6.46 -60.70
N ILE A 638 -11.84 5.29 -60.46
CA ILE A 638 -12.16 4.05 -61.20
C ILE A 638 -13.64 3.68 -61.03
N GLN A 639 -14.14 3.71 -59.79
CA GLN A 639 -15.55 3.38 -59.52
C GLN A 639 -16.51 4.36 -60.21
N LEU A 640 -16.24 5.66 -60.14
CA LEU A 640 -17.04 6.70 -60.80
C LEU A 640 -17.01 6.54 -62.32
N PHE A 641 -15.83 6.34 -62.92
CA PHE A 641 -15.68 6.15 -64.35
C PHE A 641 -16.51 4.97 -64.87
N LEU A 642 -16.42 3.82 -64.20
CA LEU A 642 -17.17 2.63 -64.59
C LEU A 642 -18.68 2.82 -64.45
N ARG A 643 -19.14 3.44 -63.35
CA ARG A 643 -20.56 3.76 -63.17
C ARG A 643 -21.08 4.73 -64.22
N GLN A 644 -20.28 5.70 -64.66
CA GLN A 644 -20.73 6.62 -65.70
C GLN A 644 -20.78 5.95 -67.08
N ILE A 645 -19.79 5.12 -67.42
CA ILE A 645 -19.79 4.36 -68.68
C ILE A 645 -21.02 3.48 -68.83
N THR A 646 -21.45 2.82 -67.76
CA THR A 646 -22.62 1.93 -67.83
C THR A 646 -23.93 2.68 -68.09
N LEU A 647 -23.94 4.01 -67.98
CA LEU A 647 -25.13 4.85 -68.16
C LEU A 647 -25.18 5.58 -69.52
N ILE A 648 -24.13 5.50 -70.34
CA ILE A 648 -24.04 6.17 -71.65
C ILE A 648 -24.97 5.50 -72.66
N ARG A 649 -25.85 6.29 -73.29
CA ARG A 649 -26.79 5.80 -74.32
C ARG A 649 -27.18 6.93 -75.27
N PRO A 650 -27.22 6.71 -76.61
CA PRO A 650 -26.97 5.47 -77.34
C PRO A 650 -25.48 5.15 -77.50
N LEU A 651 -25.11 3.86 -77.50
CA LEU A 651 -23.72 3.40 -77.64
C LEU A 651 -23.49 2.62 -78.94
N SER A 652 -22.84 3.27 -79.93
CA SER A 652 -22.46 2.67 -81.21
C SER A 652 -21.19 1.80 -81.13
N LYS A 653 -20.83 1.08 -82.21
CA LYS A 653 -19.56 0.32 -82.26
C LYS A 653 -18.34 1.24 -82.16
N ARG A 654 -18.41 2.41 -82.80
CA ARG A 654 -17.39 3.46 -82.71
C ARG A 654 -17.31 4.05 -81.30
N GLY A 655 -18.45 4.28 -80.65
CA GLY A 655 -18.50 4.73 -79.24
C GLY A 655 -17.78 3.77 -78.29
N ARG A 656 -17.90 2.45 -78.49
CA ARG A 656 -17.15 1.44 -77.72
C ARG A 656 -15.63 1.52 -77.97
N MET A 657 -15.20 1.83 -79.19
CA MET A 657 -13.78 2.03 -79.49
C MET A 657 -13.21 3.27 -78.78
N ILE A 658 -14.00 4.36 -78.69
CA ILE A 658 -13.63 5.57 -77.93
C ILE A 658 -13.48 5.23 -76.45
N ILE A 659 -14.49 4.60 -75.84
CA ILE A 659 -14.44 4.18 -74.44
C ILE A 659 -13.24 3.24 -74.18
N ALA A 660 -12.93 2.29 -75.07
CA ALA A 660 -11.78 1.40 -74.92
C ALA A 660 -10.43 2.14 -74.91
N ALA A 661 -10.31 3.23 -75.68
CA ALA A 661 -9.17 4.14 -75.64
C ALA A 661 -9.14 4.91 -74.31
N ASP A 662 -10.30 5.40 -73.84
CA ASP A 662 -10.44 6.07 -72.55
C ASP A 662 -10.03 5.18 -71.36
N PHE A 663 -10.27 3.87 -71.41
CA PHE A 663 -9.75 2.93 -70.40
C PHE A 663 -8.21 2.96 -70.32
N ALA A 664 -7.52 3.00 -71.46
CA ALA A 664 -6.05 3.08 -71.47
C ALA A 664 -5.58 4.46 -70.98
N GLN A 665 -6.30 5.51 -71.34
CA GLN A 665 -6.00 6.88 -70.93
C GLN A 665 -6.26 7.11 -69.45
N LEU A 666 -7.28 6.49 -68.86
CA LEU A 666 -7.53 6.53 -67.41
C LEU A 666 -6.37 5.85 -66.66
N GLU A 667 -5.92 4.68 -67.11
CA GLU A 667 -4.76 3.99 -66.51
C GLU A 667 -3.51 4.89 -66.55
N MET A 668 -3.24 5.53 -67.68
CA MET A 668 -2.14 6.51 -67.79
C MET A 668 -2.37 7.74 -66.90
N GLY A 669 -3.60 8.25 -66.84
CA GLY A 669 -3.98 9.44 -66.08
C GLY A 669 -3.90 9.26 -64.56
N LEU A 670 -4.09 8.05 -64.05
CA LEU A 670 -3.97 7.74 -62.61
C LEU A 670 -2.52 7.49 -62.16
N THR A 671 -1.60 7.30 -63.11
CA THR A 671 -0.18 7.04 -62.84
C THR A 671 0.50 8.11 -61.94
N PRO A 672 0.17 9.42 -62.02
CA PRO A 672 0.72 10.43 -61.11
C PRO A 672 0.21 10.38 -59.67
N LEU A 673 -0.89 9.66 -59.39
CA LEU A 673 -1.46 9.51 -58.04
C LEU A 673 -0.95 8.25 -57.34
N CYS A 674 -0.78 7.16 -58.10
CA CYS A 674 -0.45 5.84 -57.56
C CYS A 674 0.55 5.10 -58.46
N GLN A 675 1.76 4.84 -57.97
CA GLN A 675 2.75 3.95 -58.61
C GLN A 675 3.23 2.87 -57.65
N PRO A 676 3.13 1.57 -57.99
CA PRO A 676 2.49 0.99 -59.18
C PRO A 676 0.94 0.97 -59.08
N ILE A 677 0.23 1.12 -60.21
CA ILE A 677 -1.25 1.11 -60.29
C ILE A 677 -1.84 -0.20 -59.73
N GLY A 678 -1.10 -1.30 -59.79
CA GLY A 678 -1.50 -2.58 -59.20
C GLY A 678 -1.77 -2.54 -57.69
N ARG A 679 -1.26 -1.52 -56.97
CA ARG A 679 -1.53 -1.27 -55.55
C ARG A 679 -3.01 -1.02 -55.25
N LEU A 680 -3.77 -0.55 -56.23
CA LEU A 680 -5.23 -0.35 -56.15
C LEU A 680 -6.03 -1.65 -56.02
N GLY A 681 -5.39 -2.82 -56.21
CA GLY A 681 -5.96 -4.10 -55.79
C GLY A 681 -7.20 -4.54 -56.58
N ARG A 682 -8.37 -4.49 -55.94
CA ARG A 682 -9.63 -5.04 -56.49
C ARG A 682 -10.19 -4.14 -57.59
N GLU A 683 -10.17 -2.83 -57.39
CA GLU A 683 -10.73 -1.82 -58.27
C GLU A 683 -10.01 -1.79 -59.61
N TYR A 684 -8.68 -1.89 -59.60
CA TYR A 684 -7.90 -2.00 -60.84
C TYR A 684 -8.16 -3.31 -61.59
N ARG A 685 -8.28 -4.45 -60.89
CA ARG A 685 -8.68 -5.72 -61.53
C ARG A 685 -10.08 -5.64 -62.13
N LEU A 686 -11.00 -4.93 -61.47
CA LEU A 686 -12.35 -4.69 -61.95
C LEU A 686 -12.33 -3.84 -63.24
N LEU A 687 -11.55 -2.75 -63.29
CA LEU A 687 -11.34 -1.93 -64.49
C LEU A 687 -10.85 -2.77 -65.69
N ARG A 688 -9.83 -3.60 -65.48
CA ARG A 688 -9.25 -4.47 -66.51
C ARG A 688 -10.23 -5.54 -67.00
N SER A 689 -10.96 -6.15 -66.07
CA SER A 689 -11.96 -7.17 -66.36
C SER A 689 -13.15 -6.59 -67.10
N PHE A 690 -13.56 -5.35 -66.77
CA PHE A 690 -14.64 -4.68 -67.48
C PHE A 690 -14.25 -4.28 -68.91
N LYS A 691 -13.00 -3.82 -69.11
CA LYS A 691 -12.47 -3.47 -70.45
C LYS A 691 -12.56 -4.65 -71.43
N SER A 692 -12.34 -5.89 -70.98
CA SER A 692 -12.38 -7.08 -71.85
C SER A 692 -13.80 -7.50 -72.27
N ILE A 693 -14.82 -6.98 -71.57
CA ILE A 693 -16.25 -7.29 -71.79
C ILE A 693 -16.90 -6.30 -72.76
N LEU A 694 -16.34 -5.09 -72.92
CA LEU A 694 -16.91 -3.98 -73.69
C LEU A 694 -17.34 -4.35 -75.14
N PHE A 695 -16.60 -5.24 -75.81
CA PHE A 695 -16.85 -5.66 -77.20
C PHE A 695 -17.59 -6.99 -77.34
N GLN A 696 -17.94 -7.65 -76.24
CA GLN A 696 -18.59 -8.97 -76.27
C GLN A 696 -20.11 -8.84 -76.47
N SER A 697 -20.75 -9.87 -77.04
CA SER A 697 -22.20 -9.96 -77.17
C SER A 697 -22.88 -10.17 -75.82
N ALA A 698 -24.14 -9.72 -75.67
CA ALA A 698 -24.90 -9.85 -74.41
C ALA A 698 -24.90 -11.29 -73.83
N GLU A 699 -24.96 -12.31 -74.70
CA GLU A 699 -24.91 -13.72 -74.30
C GLU A 699 -23.53 -14.17 -73.79
N SER A 700 -22.44 -13.67 -74.40
CA SER A 700 -21.06 -13.95 -73.97
C SER A 700 -20.77 -13.28 -72.63
N ILE A 701 -21.26 -12.06 -72.45
CA ILE A 701 -21.14 -11.32 -71.19
C ILE A 701 -21.81 -12.09 -70.06
N ALA A 702 -23.05 -12.57 -70.27
CA ALA A 702 -23.81 -13.30 -69.25
C ALA A 702 -23.20 -14.65 -68.84
N LYS A 703 -22.33 -15.23 -69.68
CA LYS A 703 -21.63 -16.50 -69.44
C LYS A 703 -20.20 -16.31 -68.89
N SER A 704 -19.72 -15.07 -68.79
CA SER A 704 -18.36 -14.79 -68.32
C SER A 704 -18.23 -15.05 -66.82
N GLY A 705 -17.20 -15.80 -66.41
CA GLY A 705 -16.91 -16.10 -65.00
C GLY A 705 -16.48 -14.88 -64.17
N ALA A 706 -16.20 -13.74 -64.79
CA ALA A 706 -15.88 -12.50 -64.09
C ALA A 706 -17.14 -11.80 -63.50
N VAL A 707 -18.32 -12.14 -64.02
CA VAL A 707 -19.61 -11.57 -63.61
C VAL A 707 -20.05 -12.20 -62.29
N GLY A 708 -20.36 -11.35 -61.32
CA GLY A 708 -20.75 -11.75 -59.97
C GLY A 708 -19.60 -12.05 -59.01
N ASP A 709 -18.38 -12.33 -59.49
CA ASP A 709 -17.20 -12.52 -58.64
C ASP A 709 -16.39 -11.22 -58.50
N LEU A 710 -15.83 -10.74 -59.61
CA LEU A 710 -15.10 -9.46 -59.64
C LEU A 710 -15.99 -8.28 -60.02
N ILE A 711 -16.88 -8.45 -60.99
CA ILE A 711 -17.75 -7.39 -61.51
C ILE A 711 -19.16 -7.58 -60.94
N PRO A 712 -19.73 -6.58 -60.23
CA PRO A 712 -21.09 -6.65 -59.72
C PRO A 712 -22.12 -6.87 -60.84
N TYR A 713 -23.11 -7.72 -60.57
CA TYR A 713 -24.28 -7.93 -61.42
C TYR A 713 -25.02 -6.63 -61.68
N SER A 714 -25.16 -5.75 -60.68
CA SER A 714 -25.86 -4.47 -60.86
C SER A 714 -25.23 -3.61 -61.96
N LEU A 715 -23.90 -3.55 -61.99
CA LEU A 715 -23.12 -2.75 -62.94
C LEU A 715 -23.23 -3.33 -64.35
N ILE A 716 -23.17 -4.66 -64.50
CA ILE A 716 -23.31 -5.31 -65.81
C ILE A 716 -24.73 -5.20 -66.35
N ILE A 717 -25.75 -5.33 -65.50
CA ILE A 717 -27.14 -5.22 -65.93
C ILE A 717 -27.41 -3.80 -66.44
N GLU A 718 -26.91 -2.77 -65.75
CA GLU A 718 -26.94 -1.38 -66.23
C GLU A 718 -26.24 -1.21 -67.58
N PHE A 719 -25.04 -1.80 -67.74
CA PHE A 719 -24.31 -1.77 -69.02
C PHE A 719 -25.07 -2.45 -70.16
N LEU A 720 -25.73 -3.59 -69.90
CA LEU A 720 -26.53 -4.27 -70.90
C LEU A 720 -27.79 -3.47 -71.27
N ILE A 721 -28.40 -2.77 -70.31
CA ILE A 721 -29.51 -1.85 -70.55
C ILE A 721 -29.07 -0.67 -71.43
N SER A 722 -27.92 -0.06 -71.15
CA SER A 722 -27.45 1.09 -71.94
C SER A 722 -27.00 0.70 -73.35
N THR A 723 -26.36 -0.45 -73.50
CA THR A 723 -25.72 -0.84 -74.76
C THR A 723 -26.64 -1.60 -75.73
N TYR A 724 -27.51 -2.47 -75.23
CA TYR A 724 -28.26 -3.41 -76.06
C TYR A 724 -29.78 -3.24 -75.98
N ALA A 725 -30.32 -2.56 -74.97
CA ALA A 725 -31.78 -2.43 -74.83
C ALA A 725 -32.37 -1.35 -75.77
N PRO A 726 -33.64 -1.49 -76.20
CA PRO A 726 -34.39 -0.44 -76.89
C PRO A 726 -34.89 0.65 -75.94
N ASN A 727 -35.18 1.85 -76.44
CA ASN A 727 -35.50 3.05 -75.64
C ASN A 727 -36.69 2.86 -74.68
N ASP A 728 -37.54 1.86 -74.95
CA ASP A 728 -38.65 1.45 -74.09
C ASP A 728 -38.20 0.92 -72.72
N ILE A 729 -37.03 0.29 -72.64
CA ILE A 729 -36.38 -0.03 -71.37
C ILE A 729 -35.62 1.22 -70.92
N LYS A 730 -36.20 1.96 -69.99
CA LYS A 730 -35.56 3.12 -69.36
C LYS A 730 -34.37 2.68 -68.52
N SER A 731 -33.37 3.55 -68.40
CA SER A 731 -32.32 3.38 -67.39
C SER A 731 -32.89 3.66 -66.00
N CYS A 732 -32.23 3.12 -64.96
CA CYS A 732 -32.67 3.23 -63.57
C CYS A 732 -32.86 4.68 -63.11
N HIS A 733 -31.96 5.59 -63.50
CA HIS A 733 -32.08 7.01 -63.17
C HIS A 733 -33.25 7.69 -63.92
N GLN A 734 -33.51 7.33 -65.18
CA GLN A 734 -34.66 7.84 -65.95
C GLN A 734 -35.99 7.28 -65.44
N PHE A 735 -36.03 6.05 -64.96
CA PHE A 735 -37.22 5.45 -64.34
C PHE A 735 -37.62 6.22 -63.07
N MET A 736 -36.65 6.59 -62.24
CA MET A 736 -36.88 7.33 -60.99
C MET A 736 -36.94 8.86 -61.17
N ASN A 737 -36.76 9.38 -62.39
CA ASN A 737 -36.62 10.81 -62.69
C ASN A 737 -35.49 11.49 -61.88
N TRP A 738 -34.38 10.81 -61.69
CA TRP A 738 -33.20 11.35 -61.00
C TRP A 738 -32.18 11.91 -62.00
N SER A 739 -31.48 12.98 -61.60
CA SER A 739 -30.27 13.40 -62.30
C SER A 739 -29.17 12.36 -62.12
N LEU A 740 -28.20 12.31 -63.03
CA LEU A 740 -27.02 11.43 -62.93
C LEU A 740 -26.26 11.66 -61.62
N SER A 741 -26.10 12.91 -61.20
CA SER A 741 -25.49 13.27 -59.91
C SER A 741 -26.28 12.76 -58.70
N ARG A 742 -27.62 12.79 -58.74
CA ARG A 742 -28.46 12.23 -57.68
C ARG A 742 -28.41 10.70 -57.66
N TYR A 743 -28.32 10.08 -58.83
CA TYR A 743 -28.18 8.63 -58.96
C TYR A 743 -26.84 8.14 -58.38
N ASN A 744 -25.73 8.82 -58.66
CA ASN A 744 -24.43 8.52 -58.07
C ASN A 744 -24.47 8.60 -56.53
N LYS A 745 -25.03 9.68 -55.99
CA LYS A 745 -25.19 9.84 -54.54
C LYS A 745 -26.03 8.73 -53.92
N TRP A 746 -27.08 8.27 -54.61
CA TRP A 746 -27.88 7.13 -54.15
C TRP A 746 -27.06 5.83 -54.15
N LEU A 747 -26.30 5.56 -55.22
CA LEU A 747 -25.40 4.40 -55.29
C LEU A 747 -24.32 4.41 -54.20
N ASP A 748 -23.87 5.58 -53.76
CA ASP A 748 -22.93 5.71 -52.64
C ASP A 748 -23.53 5.41 -51.28
N GLN A 749 -24.81 5.75 -51.10
CA GLN A 749 -25.55 5.46 -49.87
C GLN A 749 -25.97 3.99 -49.78
N HIS A 750 -26.13 3.30 -50.92
CA HIS A 750 -26.63 1.93 -51.01
C HIS A 750 -25.50 1.04 -51.55
N LEU A 751 -24.61 0.60 -50.66
CA LEU A 751 -23.45 -0.23 -51.02
C LEU A 751 -23.83 -1.68 -51.31
N ASP A 752 -24.93 -2.15 -50.70
CA ASP A 752 -25.42 -3.51 -50.84
C ASP A 752 -25.96 -3.76 -52.25
N GLU A 753 -25.51 -4.87 -52.84
CA GLU A 753 -25.87 -5.22 -54.21
C GLU A 753 -27.36 -5.60 -54.34
N SER A 754 -27.96 -6.18 -53.29
CA SER A 754 -29.38 -6.52 -53.24
C SER A 754 -30.30 -5.32 -53.43
N GLU A 755 -29.99 -4.19 -52.80
CA GLU A 755 -30.76 -2.94 -52.91
C GLU A 755 -30.67 -2.35 -54.31
N ARG A 756 -29.47 -2.39 -54.92
CA ARG A 756 -29.25 -1.98 -56.31
C ARG A 756 -30.00 -2.87 -57.29
N LEU A 757 -29.95 -4.19 -57.09
CA LEU A 757 -30.68 -5.16 -57.91
C LEU A 757 -32.20 -5.03 -57.75
N ALA A 758 -32.70 -4.69 -56.56
CA ALA A 758 -34.13 -4.43 -56.34
C ALA A 758 -34.63 -3.21 -57.12
N LEU A 759 -33.83 -2.14 -57.18
CA LEU A 759 -34.14 -0.97 -58.01
C LEU A 759 -34.20 -1.34 -59.51
N ILE A 760 -33.23 -2.13 -59.99
CA ILE A 760 -33.19 -2.64 -61.36
C ILE A 760 -34.40 -3.54 -61.66
N LYS A 761 -34.78 -4.41 -60.70
CA LYS A 761 -35.99 -5.26 -60.79
C LYS A 761 -37.24 -4.43 -61.01
N ASN A 762 -37.44 -3.37 -60.22
CA ASN A 762 -38.59 -2.47 -60.34
C ASN A 762 -38.63 -1.79 -61.71
N CYS A 763 -37.46 -1.40 -62.25
CA CYS A 763 -37.33 -0.82 -63.58
C CYS A 763 -37.76 -1.82 -64.68
N LEU A 764 -37.32 -3.07 -64.60
CA LEU A 764 -37.68 -4.13 -65.55
C LEU A 764 -39.16 -4.53 -65.43
N GLU A 765 -39.73 -4.57 -64.22
CA GLU A 765 -41.16 -4.83 -64.01
C GLU A 765 -42.05 -3.72 -64.60
N SER A 766 -41.62 -2.47 -64.51
CA SER A 766 -42.33 -1.35 -65.15
C SER A 766 -42.32 -1.49 -66.68
N TYR A 767 -41.22 -1.96 -67.28
CA TYR A 767 -41.17 -2.24 -68.71
C TYR A 767 -42.16 -3.34 -69.12
N VAL A 768 -42.25 -4.42 -68.35
CA VAL A 768 -43.24 -5.50 -68.58
C VAL A 768 -44.67 -4.96 -68.50
N LYS A 769 -44.97 -4.12 -67.51
CA LYS A 769 -46.29 -3.49 -67.38
C LYS A 769 -46.62 -2.62 -68.59
N ASN A 770 -45.67 -1.82 -69.07
CA ASN A 770 -45.85 -0.94 -70.23
C ASN A 770 -46.09 -1.74 -71.53
N ILE A 771 -45.37 -2.83 -71.78
CA ILE A 771 -45.59 -3.69 -72.96
C ILE A 771 -46.95 -4.39 -72.90
N ARG A 772 -47.35 -4.87 -71.72
CA ARG A 772 -48.65 -5.52 -71.51
C ARG A 772 -49.81 -4.54 -71.74
N GLN A 773 -49.61 -3.26 -71.43
CA GLN A 773 -50.59 -2.20 -71.68
C GLN A 773 -50.62 -1.73 -73.14
N SER A 774 -49.52 -1.87 -73.89
CA SER A 774 -49.41 -1.44 -75.29
C SER A 774 -49.68 -2.54 -76.34
N GLU A 775 -50.18 -3.71 -75.93
CA GLU A 775 -50.41 -4.89 -76.78
C GLU A 775 -49.19 -5.33 -77.63
N GLY A 776 -47.98 -5.01 -77.19
CA GLY A 776 -46.74 -5.38 -77.89
C GLY A 776 -46.53 -6.89 -77.94
N ARG A 777 -46.36 -7.46 -79.14
CA ARG A 777 -46.30 -8.93 -79.35
C ARG A 777 -44.95 -9.59 -79.02
N SER A 778 -43.90 -8.85 -78.67
CA SER A 778 -42.57 -9.43 -78.36
C SER A 778 -41.74 -8.57 -77.41
N PHE A 779 -41.09 -9.21 -76.43
CA PHE A 779 -40.07 -8.58 -75.58
C PHE A 779 -38.77 -8.33 -76.36
N ALA A 780 -37.98 -7.35 -75.93
CA ALA A 780 -36.63 -7.13 -76.47
C ALA A 780 -35.75 -8.38 -76.32
N SER A 781 -34.88 -8.66 -77.30
CA SER A 781 -33.99 -9.85 -77.31
C SER A 781 -33.04 -9.93 -76.10
N VAL A 782 -32.73 -8.79 -75.49
CA VAL A 782 -31.84 -8.65 -74.32
C VAL A 782 -32.58 -8.89 -73.01
N TYR A 783 -33.91 -8.75 -72.98
CA TYR A 783 -34.72 -8.83 -71.77
C TYR A 783 -34.59 -10.19 -71.03
N PRO A 784 -34.63 -11.36 -71.70
CA PRO A 784 -34.41 -12.65 -71.03
C PRO A 784 -33.03 -12.76 -70.36
N ILE A 785 -32.00 -12.18 -70.97
CA ILE A 785 -30.62 -12.18 -70.44
C ILE A 785 -30.53 -11.30 -69.19
N LEU A 786 -31.21 -10.15 -69.17
CA LEU A 786 -31.28 -9.27 -67.99
C LEU A 786 -31.98 -9.96 -66.81
N VAL A 787 -33.05 -10.70 -67.07
CA VAL A 787 -33.80 -11.43 -66.03
C VAL A 787 -32.96 -12.59 -65.46
N ASP A 788 -32.26 -13.35 -66.31
CA ASP A 788 -31.36 -14.44 -65.86
C ASP A 788 -30.24 -13.91 -64.96
N LEU A 789 -29.58 -12.81 -65.36
CA LEU A 789 -28.54 -12.17 -64.53
C LEU A 789 -29.09 -11.57 -63.24
N LEU A 790 -30.28 -10.98 -63.30
CA LEU A 790 -30.96 -10.45 -62.11
C LEU A 790 -31.30 -11.57 -61.11
N GLN A 791 -31.79 -12.71 -61.58
CA GLN A 791 -32.09 -13.87 -60.73
C GLN A 791 -30.82 -14.44 -60.11
N LYS A 792 -29.76 -14.63 -60.91
CA LYS A 792 -28.44 -15.07 -60.40
C LYS A 792 -27.87 -14.11 -59.35
N GLY A 793 -28.00 -12.80 -59.58
CA GLY A 793 -27.58 -11.78 -58.64
C GLY A 793 -28.38 -11.82 -57.33
N LEU A 794 -29.71 -11.88 -57.40
CA LEU A 794 -30.58 -11.95 -56.23
C LEU A 794 -30.35 -13.23 -55.41
N HIS A 795 -30.17 -14.39 -56.07
CA HIS A 795 -29.85 -15.64 -55.38
C HIS A 795 -28.46 -15.63 -54.71
N LYS A 796 -27.47 -14.95 -55.29
CA LYS A 796 -26.15 -14.77 -54.66
C LYS A 796 -26.18 -13.75 -53.51
N SER A 797 -27.18 -12.88 -53.48
CA SER A 797 -27.35 -11.83 -52.47
C SER A 797 -28.18 -12.28 -51.26
N GLU A 798 -28.85 -13.43 -51.33
CA GLU A 798 -29.51 -14.05 -50.18
C GLU A 798 -28.41 -14.59 -49.24
N PRO A 799 -28.46 -14.28 -47.93
CA PRO A 799 -27.53 -14.90 -46.99
C PRO A 799 -27.71 -16.42 -47.06
N GLU A 800 -26.62 -17.15 -47.30
CA GLU A 800 -26.61 -18.61 -47.13
C GLU A 800 -27.16 -18.92 -45.72
N VAL A 801 -28.33 -19.57 -45.67
CA VAL A 801 -28.97 -20.03 -44.42
C VAL A 801 -28.19 -21.20 -43.84
#